data_AF-A0A640L165-F1
#
_entry.id   AF-A0A640L165-F1
#
_cell.length_a   1.000
_cell.length_b   1.000
_cell.length_c   1.000
_cell.angle_alpha   90.00
_cell.angle_beta   90.00
_cell.angle_gamma   90.00
#
_symmetry.space_group_name_H-M   'P 1'
#
loop_
_entity.id
_entity.type
_entity.pdbx_description
1 polymer ?
#
loop_
_entity_poly.entity_id
_entity_poly.type
_entity_poly.pdbx_seq_one_letter_code
_entity_poly.pdbx_strand_id
1 'polypeptide(L)'
;MFSAQSSALRGGSAALSRRLDAIDLQRINSILEACGVSKMRGSTHIYAHPEFIHLMSPRDLSFLVLHAHVLATHKDLLYDVRAFTGILWGMMQYADREIEKVLRSIEANGAAVSEIVQGSNIAGTPASSLPSPAPAHTFVYTNASKVYSAIYPHLVQVFRVATLLRAYESTDARAEVRDTRRIAQVDIDVTARLAGRLTNLFLCEAGELSIGDIGGANPLNVISTYTNIGHHLFRSTESALSAVVLLLSSLAARSGSDAVPVLRYFHDVDAWKASALGILITESYSMSIHAVLFSLFRRSREFDNVEEVAAKLILQRLASRPPYQWRTFRLLYFSVQDISARDTQSSEDLHGSSAFGQLFVFRRIQHVLQCCLTTDGRASADELAAVKFLRRAVSAQVKSAWLEPRSADRARAPSRLLSYYELLVLAALQGMPEADLTKDAELLRRAEQTNLSTEPEVLTPSLLRMLLACCYTVPAPADPNFSHAVLSTPSTLALYESLAKHVFQIPLCASAAVSGEVNQLFATAALRIETLVQLCVWSAIHNTREDELELEEGISAKENNVGASTDQDEVSPAPRERFTAGTTKTVGIPLPPTPSARTAELGSAATTPSLPRPPTPCMALFHRIRRDVSLLFAGNEDVLQSTPEAARVRAKNFPYGFCAITLATVRLLFHAVRTAELYHRIAPTDMLPVIAQLFALRAYYPLSPSESDAVRKATRRMMALMQNTLALLPQEMNAVTVNQLLCRTLIPMSTKMSQANLLQLALFEGYLRSMATASAANAVSDELMLQHWVDIALPAITNRHSVTLSIAGHDFLVAAFRAEKYVSPLFVPTYISLYVPSAELSSTGGGGVGQRSAYPPLPLSVIQHFARMVRTACRGIERCDSSALARFFEQDAGSEENATVRGSANPAVAYMANLSPAQRAALRKLTPTNAVLLVVSALFDRLCLLWNNTPGYVKVAQDLFVAYFSGLCNLLQCTSTPVLQRVCASIEAIEVEHLRASGSVQFQFLKYVSSVVDAVQGPSKVGIAEWFLKMNRRIQEQNYGKHSKL
;
A
#
# COMPACT_ATOMS: atom_id res chain seq x y z
N MET A 1 -7.68 19.62 -10.16
CA MET A 1 -7.77 18.97 -11.49
C MET A 1 -7.37 17.49 -11.44
N PHE A 2 -6.20 17.14 -10.90
CA PHE A 2 -5.77 15.74 -10.72
C PHE A 2 -6.75 14.84 -9.93
N SER A 3 -7.43 15.36 -8.88
CA SER A 3 -8.41 14.56 -8.10
C SER A 3 -9.72 14.30 -8.86
N ALA A 4 -10.17 15.25 -9.69
CA ALA A 4 -11.36 15.09 -10.53
C ALA A 4 -11.08 14.16 -11.73
N GLN A 5 -9.91 14.29 -12.36
CA GLN A 5 -9.44 13.43 -13.44
C GLN A 5 -9.18 11.98 -12.96
N SER A 6 -8.58 11.80 -11.78
CA SER A 6 -8.40 10.48 -11.15
C SER A 6 -9.72 9.74 -10.89
N SER A 7 -10.78 10.47 -10.54
CA SER A 7 -12.11 9.89 -10.30
C SER A 7 -12.83 9.49 -11.61
N ALA A 8 -12.62 10.25 -12.69
CA ALA A 8 -13.21 9.99 -14.01
C ALA A 8 -12.46 8.90 -14.80
N LEU A 9 -11.18 8.65 -14.48
CA LEU A 9 -10.32 7.66 -15.14
C LEU A 9 -10.30 6.29 -14.44
N ARG A 10 -10.91 6.14 -13.26
CA ARG A 10 -11.16 4.84 -12.62
C ARG A 10 -12.37 4.15 -13.28
N GLY A 11 -12.17 3.59 -14.48
CA GLY A 11 -13.03 2.51 -14.94
C GLY A 11 -12.86 1.30 -14.02
N GLY A 12 -13.97 0.78 -13.46
CA GLY A 12 -14.00 -0.59 -12.92
C GLY A 12 -14.16 -0.77 -11.41
N SER A 13 -14.29 0.28 -10.60
CA SER A 13 -14.90 0.13 -9.26
C SER A 13 -16.22 0.85 -9.31
N ALA A 14 -17.33 0.11 -9.19
CA ALA A 14 -18.68 0.65 -9.06
C ALA A 14 -18.60 1.92 -8.20
N ALA A 15 -18.68 3.08 -8.86
CA ALA A 15 -18.80 4.35 -8.19
C ALA A 15 -20.14 4.23 -7.47
N LEU A 16 -20.06 3.87 -6.18
CA LEU A 16 -21.18 3.88 -5.25
C LEU A 16 -21.98 5.13 -5.56
N SER A 17 -23.19 4.92 -6.08
CA SER A 17 -24.15 5.95 -6.45
C SER A 17 -24.14 7.04 -5.37
N ARG A 18 -23.39 8.11 -5.64
CA ARG A 18 -23.29 9.24 -4.72
C ARG A 18 -24.64 9.91 -4.88
N ARG A 19 -25.53 9.73 -3.89
CA ARG A 19 -26.83 10.40 -3.86
C ARG A 19 -26.56 11.88 -4.11
N LEU A 20 -27.17 12.43 -5.16
CA LEU A 20 -27.05 13.86 -5.43
C LEU A 20 -27.74 14.63 -4.30
N ASP A 21 -27.09 15.68 -3.82
CA ASP A 21 -27.74 16.63 -2.93
C ASP A 21 -28.82 17.38 -3.72
N ALA A 22 -29.96 17.67 -3.07
CA ALA A 22 -31.09 18.36 -3.71
C ALA A 22 -30.69 19.74 -4.30
N ILE A 23 -29.69 20.39 -3.69
CA ILE A 23 -29.12 21.66 -4.13
C ILE A 23 -28.40 21.51 -5.47
N ASP A 24 -27.64 20.43 -5.66
CA ASP A 24 -26.92 20.17 -6.91
C ASP A 24 -27.89 19.85 -8.05
N LEU A 25 -28.96 19.07 -7.78
CA LEU A 25 -30.04 18.83 -8.74
C LEU A 25 -30.75 20.12 -9.17
N GLN A 26 -31.08 20.98 -8.21
CA GLN A 26 -31.72 22.27 -8.50
C GLN A 26 -30.82 23.15 -9.37
N ARG A 27 -29.51 23.18 -9.07
CA ARG A 27 -28.55 23.94 -9.85
C ARG A 27 -28.37 23.39 -11.27
N ILE A 28 -28.34 22.07 -11.45
CA ILE A 28 -28.31 21.46 -12.78
C ILE A 28 -29.55 21.86 -13.58
N ASN A 29 -30.75 21.76 -13.00
CA ASN A 29 -31.99 22.16 -13.68
C ASN A 29 -31.99 23.64 -14.04
N SER A 30 -31.53 24.51 -13.15
CA SER A 30 -31.43 25.96 -13.41
C SER A 30 -30.51 26.26 -14.59
N ILE A 31 -29.38 25.54 -14.71
CA ILE A 31 -28.45 25.69 -15.84
C ILE A 31 -29.09 25.18 -17.14
N LEU A 32 -29.77 24.04 -17.11
CA LEU A 32 -30.44 23.48 -18.30
C LEU A 32 -31.60 24.37 -18.78
N GLU A 33 -32.37 24.95 -17.85
CA GLU A 33 -33.41 25.94 -18.14
C GLU A 33 -32.82 27.21 -18.77
N ALA A 34 -31.72 27.74 -18.20
CA ALA A 34 -31.02 28.91 -18.76
C ALA A 34 -30.47 28.66 -20.17
N CYS A 35 -30.13 27.41 -20.50
CA CYS A 35 -29.71 27.00 -21.84
C CYS A 35 -30.89 26.75 -22.82
N GLY A 36 -32.14 26.90 -22.37
CA GLY A 36 -33.32 26.63 -23.19
C GLY A 36 -33.62 25.14 -23.39
N VAL A 37 -33.09 24.27 -22.53
CA VAL A 37 -33.15 22.79 -22.65
C VAL A 37 -34.16 22.16 -21.67
N SER A 38 -35.08 22.96 -21.13
CA SER A 38 -36.08 22.52 -20.15
C SER A 38 -37.07 21.47 -20.71
N LYS A 39 -37.79 20.77 -19.82
CA LYS A 39 -38.77 19.71 -20.13
C LYS A 39 -39.73 20.10 -21.26
N MET A 40 -39.53 19.58 -22.48
CA MET A 40 -40.49 19.72 -23.57
C MET A 40 -41.35 18.46 -23.70
N ARG A 41 -42.66 18.62 -23.43
CA ARG A 41 -43.68 17.77 -24.06
C ARG A 41 -43.60 18.01 -25.58
N GLY A 42 -43.01 17.07 -26.31
CA GLY A 42 -43.29 16.81 -27.73
C GLY A 42 -43.32 17.99 -28.70
N SER A 43 -42.27 18.82 -28.77
CA SER A 43 -42.07 19.72 -29.91
C SER A 43 -41.12 19.10 -30.93
N THR A 44 -41.60 18.90 -32.16
CA THR A 44 -40.82 18.39 -33.31
C THR A 44 -39.92 19.45 -33.95
N HIS A 45 -39.84 20.66 -33.41
CA HIS A 45 -39.08 21.77 -34.00
C HIS A 45 -38.25 22.52 -32.96
N ILE A 46 -37.00 22.08 -32.77
CA ILE A 46 -35.95 22.97 -32.28
C ILE A 46 -34.72 22.74 -33.16
N TYR A 47 -34.68 23.48 -34.28
CA TYR A 47 -33.40 23.93 -34.81
C TYR A 47 -32.91 24.98 -33.81
N ALA A 48 -31.90 24.64 -33.01
CA ALA A 48 -31.19 25.65 -32.24
C ALA A 48 -30.59 26.65 -33.24
N HIS A 49 -31.23 27.81 -33.38
CA HIS A 49 -30.72 28.90 -34.20
C HIS A 49 -29.35 29.33 -33.61
N PRO A 50 -28.28 29.43 -34.42
CA PRO A 50 -26.94 29.78 -33.95
C PRO A 50 -26.87 31.08 -33.15
N GLU A 51 -27.78 32.01 -33.44
CA GLU A 51 -27.90 33.33 -32.79
C GLU A 51 -28.55 33.31 -31.39
N PHE A 52 -29.12 32.18 -30.94
CA PHE A 52 -29.73 32.03 -29.61
C PHE A 52 -28.95 31.09 -28.67
N ILE A 53 -27.73 30.68 -29.03
CA ILE A 53 -26.86 29.94 -28.11
C ILE A 53 -26.44 30.90 -27.00
N HIS A 54 -27.17 30.94 -25.89
CA HIS A 54 -26.65 31.55 -24.66
C HIS A 54 -25.36 30.82 -24.30
N LEU A 55 -24.22 31.52 -24.41
CA LEU A 55 -22.92 31.04 -24.01
C LEU A 55 -22.99 30.57 -22.57
N MET A 56 -22.96 29.25 -22.38
CA MET A 56 -22.83 28.64 -21.06
C MET A 56 -21.61 29.23 -20.38
N SER A 57 -21.78 29.78 -19.18
CA SER A 57 -20.65 30.39 -18.49
C SER A 57 -19.55 29.33 -18.26
N PRO A 58 -18.26 29.69 -18.28
CA PRO A 58 -17.17 28.76 -17.97
C PRO A 58 -17.34 28.05 -16.62
N ARG A 59 -17.99 28.72 -15.65
CA ARG A 59 -18.26 28.19 -14.32
C ARG A 59 -19.38 27.14 -14.34
N ASP A 60 -20.45 27.39 -15.09
CA ASP A 60 -21.56 26.45 -15.21
C ASP A 60 -21.15 25.22 -16.02
N LEU A 61 -20.41 25.40 -17.11
CA LEU A 61 -19.85 24.29 -17.86
C LEU A 61 -18.91 23.42 -17.00
N SER A 62 -18.10 24.02 -16.12
CA SER A 62 -17.27 23.27 -15.16
C SER A 62 -18.12 22.48 -14.15
N PHE A 63 -19.21 23.08 -13.67
CA PHE A 63 -20.13 22.44 -12.74
C PHE A 63 -20.84 21.24 -13.39
N LEU A 64 -21.26 21.36 -14.66
CA LEU A 64 -21.83 20.25 -15.41
C LEU A 64 -20.82 19.14 -15.66
N VAL A 65 -19.55 19.45 -15.95
CA VAL A 65 -18.49 18.43 -16.11
C VAL A 65 -18.29 17.61 -14.83
N LEU A 66 -18.31 18.25 -13.66
CA LEU A 66 -18.24 17.55 -12.38
C LEU A 66 -19.41 16.58 -12.17
N HIS A 67 -20.55 16.81 -12.84
CA HIS A 67 -21.77 16.01 -12.78
C HIS A 67 -22.06 15.29 -14.12
N ALA A 68 -21.07 15.12 -15.00
CA ALA A 68 -21.28 14.57 -16.34
C ALA A 68 -21.91 13.17 -16.33
N HIS A 69 -21.45 12.29 -15.43
CA HIS A 69 -22.03 10.96 -15.27
C HIS A 69 -23.49 11.03 -14.84
N VAL A 70 -23.83 11.94 -13.93
CA VAL A 70 -25.19 12.11 -13.39
C VAL A 70 -26.13 12.59 -14.49
N LEU A 71 -25.71 13.55 -15.32
CA LEU A 71 -26.47 14.00 -16.48
C LEU A 71 -26.85 12.82 -17.39
N ALA A 72 -25.91 11.90 -17.62
CA ALA A 72 -26.11 10.73 -18.47
C ALA A 72 -26.98 9.62 -17.81
N THR A 73 -26.81 9.37 -16.50
CA THR A 73 -27.36 8.15 -15.84
C THR A 73 -28.55 8.40 -14.91
N HIS A 74 -28.72 9.60 -14.37
CA HIS A 74 -29.68 9.85 -13.27
C HIS A 74 -31.13 9.92 -13.76
N LYS A 75 -31.95 8.92 -13.43
CA LYS A 75 -33.33 8.73 -13.94
C LYS A 75 -34.26 9.94 -13.75
N ASP A 76 -34.14 10.65 -12.64
CA ASP A 76 -35.07 11.75 -12.30
C ASP A 76 -34.77 13.07 -13.03
N LEU A 77 -33.65 13.15 -13.76
CA LEU A 77 -33.27 14.34 -14.51
C LEU A 77 -33.91 14.29 -15.90
N LEU A 78 -34.87 15.17 -16.18
CA LEU A 78 -35.64 15.23 -17.42
C LEU A 78 -35.33 16.55 -18.17
N TYR A 79 -34.72 16.45 -19.34
CA TYR A 79 -34.30 17.58 -20.19
C TYR A 79 -34.20 17.14 -21.66
N ASP A 80 -34.24 18.09 -22.60
CA ASP A 80 -34.06 17.78 -24.03
C ASP A 80 -32.60 17.45 -24.36
N VAL A 81 -32.26 16.16 -24.32
CA VAL A 81 -30.90 15.68 -24.59
C VAL A 81 -30.41 16.07 -25.99
N ARG A 82 -31.31 16.11 -26.98
CA ARG A 82 -30.97 16.44 -28.37
C ARG A 82 -30.60 17.90 -28.52
N ALA A 83 -31.37 18.80 -27.92
CA ALA A 83 -31.05 20.23 -27.89
C ALA A 83 -29.72 20.48 -27.18
N PHE A 84 -29.50 19.84 -26.02
CA PHE A 84 -28.28 20.02 -25.24
C PHE A 84 -27.03 19.52 -25.97
N THR A 85 -27.09 18.32 -26.57
CA THR A 85 -25.97 17.79 -27.35
C THR A 85 -25.69 18.60 -28.61
N GLY A 86 -26.71 19.18 -29.24
CA GLY A 86 -26.56 20.14 -30.34
C GLY A 86 -25.76 21.39 -29.93
N ILE A 87 -26.07 21.96 -28.76
CA ILE A 87 -25.30 23.09 -28.18
C ILE A 87 -23.84 22.68 -27.96
N LEU A 88 -23.61 21.52 -27.32
CA LEU A 88 -22.26 21.02 -27.05
C LEU A 88 -21.44 20.81 -28.33
N TRP A 89 -22.04 20.23 -29.38
CA TRP A 89 -21.36 20.08 -30.67
C TRP A 89 -21.08 21.42 -31.35
N GLY A 90 -22.01 22.38 -31.30
CA GLY A 90 -21.79 23.74 -31.77
C GLY A 90 -20.62 24.42 -31.06
N MET A 91 -20.51 24.26 -29.73
CA MET A 91 -19.37 24.74 -28.94
C MET A 91 -18.06 24.06 -29.36
N MET A 92 -18.07 22.76 -29.67
CA MET A 92 -16.87 22.05 -30.14
C MET A 92 -16.42 22.57 -31.50
N GLN A 93 -17.35 22.71 -32.45
CA GLN A 93 -17.08 23.21 -33.80
C GLN A 93 -16.59 24.66 -33.80
N TYR A 94 -17.14 25.51 -32.92
CA TYR A 94 -16.66 26.88 -32.72
C TYR A 94 -15.20 26.89 -32.22
N ALA A 95 -14.90 26.11 -31.19
CA ALA A 95 -13.54 26.05 -30.65
C ALA A 95 -12.53 25.51 -31.69
N ASP A 96 -12.93 24.53 -32.50
CA ASP A 96 -12.11 23.99 -33.60
C ASP A 96 -11.70 25.08 -34.61
N ARG A 97 -12.64 25.94 -35.03
CA ARG A 97 -12.39 27.06 -35.95
C ARG A 97 -11.49 28.13 -35.34
N GLU A 98 -11.69 28.48 -34.08
CA GLU A 98 -10.87 29.51 -33.42
C GLU A 98 -9.43 29.01 -33.19
N ILE A 99 -9.25 27.75 -32.78
CA ILE A 99 -7.91 27.14 -32.66
C ILE A 99 -7.20 27.14 -34.03
N GLU A 100 -7.90 26.76 -35.10
CA GLU A 100 -7.35 26.80 -36.45
C GLU A 100 -6.91 28.20 -36.89
N LYS A 101 -7.73 29.24 -36.61
CA LYS A 101 -7.37 30.63 -36.94
C LYS A 101 -6.06 31.04 -36.26
N VAL A 102 -5.88 30.68 -34.98
CA VAL A 102 -4.64 31.01 -34.27
C VAL A 102 -3.45 30.24 -34.84
N LEU A 103 -3.59 28.92 -35.07
CA LEU A 103 -2.51 28.09 -35.62
C LEU A 103 -2.05 28.58 -37.00
N ARG A 104 -2.99 28.87 -37.92
CA ARG A 104 -2.66 29.43 -39.25
C ARG A 104 -1.97 30.79 -39.16
N SER A 105 -2.36 31.62 -38.18
CA SER A 105 -1.72 32.91 -37.96
C SER A 105 -0.27 32.76 -37.48
N ILE A 106 0.04 31.70 -36.72
CA ILE A 106 1.42 31.39 -36.29
C ILE A 106 2.24 30.93 -37.51
N GLU A 107 1.72 30.03 -38.34
CA GLU A 107 2.35 29.55 -39.57
C GLU A 107 2.65 30.68 -40.56
N ALA A 108 1.67 31.56 -40.81
CA ALA A 108 1.82 32.69 -41.74
C ALA A 108 2.88 33.71 -41.27
N ASN A 109 2.98 33.95 -39.95
CA ASN A 109 4.00 34.81 -39.37
C ASN A 109 5.41 34.21 -39.51
N GLY A 110 5.56 32.87 -39.46
CA GLY A 110 6.84 32.20 -39.67
C GLY A 110 7.32 32.27 -41.13
N ALA A 111 6.41 32.12 -42.10
CA ALA A 111 6.74 32.21 -43.52
C ALA A 111 7.17 33.63 -43.94
N ALA A 112 6.46 34.66 -43.47
CA ALA A 112 6.78 36.06 -43.79
C ALA A 112 8.15 36.52 -43.26
N VAL A 113 8.61 35.99 -42.12
CA VAL A 113 9.94 36.31 -41.56
C VAL A 113 11.04 35.58 -42.33
N SER A 114 10.79 34.37 -42.84
CA SER A 114 11.76 33.60 -43.64
C SER A 114 12.02 34.25 -45.02
N GLU A 115 10.98 34.80 -45.68
CA GLU A 115 11.12 35.54 -46.94
C GLU A 115 11.92 36.85 -46.78
N ILE A 116 11.79 37.55 -45.64
CA ILE A 116 12.57 38.77 -45.37
C ILE A 116 14.06 38.46 -45.17
N VAL A 117 14.40 37.28 -44.62
CA VAL A 117 15.79 36.86 -44.38
C VAL A 117 16.44 36.30 -45.66
N GLN A 118 15.67 35.68 -46.57
CA GLN A 118 16.19 35.27 -47.89
C GLN A 118 16.23 36.41 -48.93
N GLY A 119 15.46 37.49 -48.73
CA GLY A 119 15.37 38.61 -49.68
C GLY A 119 16.47 39.68 -49.59
N SER A 120 17.40 39.62 -48.63
CA SER A 120 18.43 40.68 -48.46
C SER A 120 19.65 40.52 -49.37
N ASN A 121 19.45 40.20 -50.65
CA ASN A 121 20.45 40.38 -51.70
C ASN A 121 19.74 40.38 -53.05
N ILE A 122 19.25 41.55 -53.48
CA ILE A 122 19.27 42.05 -54.87
C ILE A 122 18.69 43.48 -54.84
N ALA A 123 19.49 44.43 -55.32
CA ALA A 123 19.08 45.79 -55.61
C ALA A 123 18.18 45.84 -56.84
N GLY A 124 17.18 46.72 -56.86
CA GLY A 124 16.62 47.21 -58.13
C GLY A 124 15.13 47.57 -58.17
N THR A 125 14.89 48.88 -58.27
CA THR A 125 13.78 49.57 -58.97
C THR A 125 12.34 49.58 -58.41
N PRO A 126 11.66 50.75 -58.41
CA PRO A 126 10.30 50.91 -57.93
C PRO A 126 9.28 50.75 -59.07
N ALA A 127 8.16 50.07 -58.82
CA ALA A 127 7.02 50.12 -59.71
C ALA A 127 5.67 49.97 -59.00
N SER A 128 4.80 50.95 -59.28
CA SER A 128 3.35 50.83 -59.48
C SER A 128 2.44 50.52 -58.28
N SER A 129 1.88 51.60 -57.73
CA SER A 129 0.71 51.65 -56.87
C SER A 129 -0.60 51.23 -57.57
N LEU A 130 -1.27 50.21 -57.06
CA LEU A 130 -2.73 50.02 -57.14
C LEU A 130 -3.24 49.67 -55.73
N PRO A 131 -4.42 50.19 -55.31
CA PRO A 131 -4.89 50.03 -53.94
C PRO A 131 -5.42 48.61 -53.72
N SER A 132 -4.69 47.83 -52.92
CA SER A 132 -5.17 46.59 -52.32
C SER A 132 -6.27 46.90 -51.30
N PRO A 133 -7.34 46.07 -51.18
CA PRO A 133 -8.35 46.25 -50.14
C PRO A 133 -7.69 46.21 -48.75
N ALA A 134 -8.22 47.03 -47.83
CA ALA A 134 -7.70 47.22 -46.48
C ALA A 134 -7.28 45.88 -45.82
N PRO A 135 -6.07 45.78 -45.24
CA PRO A 135 -5.63 44.54 -44.61
C PRO A 135 -6.54 44.28 -43.41
N ALA A 136 -7.23 43.13 -43.41
CA ALA A 136 -7.83 42.59 -42.20
C ALA A 136 -6.74 42.55 -41.13
N HIS A 137 -7.00 43.10 -39.94
CA HIS A 137 -6.04 43.19 -38.84
C HIS A 137 -5.28 41.86 -38.65
N THR A 138 -4.05 41.79 -39.16
CA THR A 138 -3.19 40.63 -39.04
C THR A 138 -2.64 40.62 -37.62
N PHE A 139 -3.23 39.80 -36.75
CA PHE A 139 -2.74 39.63 -35.38
C PHE A 139 -1.39 38.91 -35.40
N VAL A 140 -0.34 39.58 -34.95
CA VAL A 140 1.02 39.01 -34.89
C VAL A 140 1.23 38.31 -33.54
N TYR A 141 1.31 36.99 -33.57
CA TYR A 141 1.57 36.13 -32.41
C TYR A 141 3.08 35.89 -32.25
N THR A 142 3.78 36.85 -31.61
CA THR A 142 5.24 36.84 -31.51
C THR A 142 5.82 36.06 -30.33
N ASN A 143 4.99 35.59 -29.38
CA ASN A 143 5.46 34.84 -28.20
C ASN A 143 4.38 33.89 -27.63
N ALA A 144 4.82 32.92 -26.82
CA ALA A 144 3.93 31.94 -26.15
C ALA A 144 2.82 32.58 -25.31
N SER A 145 3.03 33.78 -24.75
CA SER A 145 2.03 34.47 -23.92
C SER A 145 0.82 34.93 -24.73
N LYS A 146 1.04 35.53 -25.90
CA LYS A 146 -0.04 35.93 -26.81
C LYS A 146 -0.80 34.71 -27.35
N VAL A 147 -0.08 33.65 -27.72
CA VAL A 147 -0.71 32.39 -28.17
C VAL A 147 -1.54 31.77 -27.05
N TYR A 148 -1.01 31.70 -25.83
CA TYR A 148 -1.74 31.20 -24.67
C TYR A 148 -3.03 31.97 -24.43
N SER A 149 -3.00 33.31 -24.42
CA SER A 149 -4.20 34.13 -24.20
C SER A 149 -5.30 33.91 -25.25
N ALA A 150 -4.91 33.64 -26.51
CA ALA A 150 -5.84 33.41 -27.60
C ALA A 150 -6.40 31.97 -27.61
N ILE A 151 -5.59 30.96 -27.30
CA ILE A 151 -5.96 29.55 -27.42
C ILE A 151 -6.57 28.98 -26.13
N TYR A 152 -6.12 29.45 -24.95
CA TYR A 152 -6.51 28.88 -23.65
C TYR A 152 -8.02 28.77 -23.42
N PRO A 153 -8.85 29.81 -23.70
CA PRO A 153 -10.31 29.70 -23.50
C PRO A 153 -10.92 28.56 -24.31
N HIS A 154 -10.42 28.35 -25.53
CA HIS A 154 -10.88 27.31 -26.44
C HIS A 154 -10.41 25.91 -26.00
N LEU A 155 -9.17 25.75 -25.52
CA LEU A 155 -8.70 24.47 -24.96
C LEU A 155 -9.53 24.03 -23.76
N VAL A 156 -9.83 24.95 -22.85
CA VAL A 156 -10.65 24.69 -21.68
C VAL A 156 -12.09 24.32 -22.08
N GLN A 157 -12.66 25.00 -23.08
CA GLN A 157 -13.96 24.66 -23.65
C GLN A 157 -13.96 23.25 -24.26
N VAL A 158 -12.97 22.94 -25.10
CA VAL A 158 -12.81 21.62 -25.72
C VAL A 158 -12.73 20.51 -24.67
N PHE A 159 -11.87 20.67 -23.66
CA PHE A 159 -11.73 19.70 -22.56
C PHE A 159 -13.09 19.41 -21.89
N ARG A 160 -13.82 20.47 -21.54
CA ARG A 160 -15.10 20.36 -20.83
C ARG A 160 -16.19 19.73 -21.69
N VAL A 161 -16.34 20.22 -22.91
CA VAL A 161 -17.36 19.73 -23.86
C VAL A 161 -17.07 18.27 -24.23
N ALA A 162 -15.82 17.91 -24.53
CA ALA A 162 -15.45 16.53 -24.85
C ALA A 162 -15.76 15.56 -23.71
N THR A 163 -15.50 15.99 -22.47
CA THR A 163 -15.80 15.19 -21.27
C THR A 163 -17.31 14.94 -21.11
N LEU A 164 -18.15 15.96 -21.34
CA LEU A 164 -19.61 15.83 -21.30
C LEU A 164 -20.13 14.92 -22.41
N LEU A 165 -19.70 15.16 -23.66
CA LEU A 165 -20.12 14.37 -24.81
C LEU A 165 -19.72 12.89 -24.68
N ARG A 166 -18.56 12.60 -24.07
CA ARG A 166 -18.11 11.24 -23.78
C ARG A 166 -18.98 10.55 -22.74
N ALA A 167 -19.42 11.26 -21.70
CA ALA A 167 -20.30 10.69 -20.69
C ALA A 167 -21.63 10.20 -21.29
N TYR A 168 -22.10 10.86 -22.35
CA TYR A 168 -23.34 10.50 -23.05
C TYR A 168 -23.15 9.29 -23.98
N GLU A 169 -21.91 9.02 -24.40
CA GLU A 169 -21.55 7.80 -25.14
C GLU A 169 -21.21 6.60 -24.22
N SER A 170 -21.32 6.77 -22.90
CA SER A 170 -21.09 5.67 -21.95
C SER A 170 -22.15 4.56 -22.10
N THR A 171 -21.74 3.30 -21.88
CA THR A 171 -22.66 2.17 -21.81
C THR A 171 -23.70 2.31 -20.70
N ASP A 172 -23.36 3.02 -19.63
CA ASP A 172 -24.19 3.23 -18.45
C ASP A 172 -25.20 4.37 -18.63
N ALA A 173 -25.09 5.15 -19.71
CA ALA A 173 -26.02 6.22 -20.03
C ALA A 173 -27.43 5.64 -20.29
N ARG A 174 -28.46 6.40 -19.89
CA ARG A 174 -29.86 6.01 -20.09
C ARG A 174 -30.17 5.83 -21.59
N ALA A 175 -31.08 4.92 -21.92
CA ALA A 175 -31.46 4.63 -23.31
C ALA A 175 -31.89 5.90 -24.07
N GLU A 176 -32.70 6.76 -23.44
CA GLU A 176 -33.08 8.07 -24.01
C GLU A 176 -31.86 8.90 -24.41
N VAL A 177 -30.81 8.96 -23.59
CA VAL A 177 -29.58 9.71 -23.88
C VAL A 177 -28.78 9.08 -25.03
N ARG A 178 -28.76 7.75 -25.10
CA ARG A 178 -28.05 7.01 -26.16
C ARG A 178 -28.76 7.07 -27.50
N ASP A 179 -30.10 6.95 -27.50
CA ASP A 179 -30.94 6.74 -28.67
C ASP A 179 -31.46 8.04 -29.31
N THR A 180 -31.56 9.15 -28.56
CA THR A 180 -32.04 10.45 -29.10
C THR A 180 -31.05 11.16 -30.05
N ARG A 181 -29.82 10.64 -30.18
CA ARG A 181 -28.71 11.33 -30.83
C ARG A 181 -28.47 10.82 -32.25
N ARG A 182 -28.76 11.63 -33.27
CA ARG A 182 -28.13 11.50 -34.60
C ARG A 182 -26.79 12.23 -34.55
N ILE A 183 -25.70 11.51 -34.33
CA ILE A 183 -24.35 12.04 -34.56
C ILE A 183 -24.16 12.08 -36.07
N ALA A 184 -23.89 13.26 -36.63
CA ALA A 184 -23.59 13.37 -38.05
C ALA A 184 -22.15 12.94 -38.31
N GLN A 185 -21.86 12.44 -39.53
CA GLN A 185 -20.48 12.16 -39.93
C GLN A 185 -19.57 13.40 -39.75
N VAL A 186 -20.14 14.60 -39.99
CA VAL A 186 -19.47 15.88 -39.78
C VAL A 186 -18.94 16.04 -38.35
N ASP A 187 -19.66 15.56 -37.34
CA ASP A 187 -19.23 15.67 -35.93
C ASP A 187 -18.01 14.78 -35.65
N ILE A 188 -17.97 13.59 -36.26
CA ILE A 188 -16.82 12.66 -36.19
C ILE A 188 -15.62 13.29 -36.90
N ASP A 189 -15.83 13.85 -38.09
CA ASP A 189 -14.77 14.49 -38.86
C ASP A 189 -14.20 15.72 -38.14
N VAL A 190 -15.06 16.54 -37.52
CA VAL A 190 -14.64 17.68 -36.67
C VAL A 190 -13.81 17.17 -35.49
N THR A 191 -14.26 16.13 -34.80
CA THR A 191 -13.54 15.58 -33.64
C THR A 191 -12.17 15.03 -34.05
N ALA A 192 -12.09 14.30 -35.16
CA ALA A 192 -10.83 13.76 -35.69
C ALA A 192 -9.87 14.87 -36.13
N ARG A 193 -10.36 15.91 -36.82
CA ARG A 193 -9.55 17.08 -37.22
C ARG A 193 -9.04 17.86 -36.00
N LEU A 194 -9.90 18.09 -35.01
CA LEU A 194 -9.53 18.76 -33.77
C LEU A 194 -8.44 17.96 -33.03
N ALA A 195 -8.57 16.64 -32.96
CA ALA A 195 -7.55 15.77 -32.37
C ALA A 195 -6.19 15.92 -33.08
N GLY A 196 -6.18 15.95 -34.41
CA GLY A 196 -4.97 16.19 -35.21
C GLY A 196 -4.35 17.57 -34.95
N ARG A 197 -5.15 18.63 -34.90
CA ARG A 197 -4.67 20.00 -34.61
C ARG A 197 -4.06 20.11 -33.22
N LEU A 198 -4.73 19.54 -32.22
CA LEU A 198 -4.23 19.52 -30.84
C LEU A 198 -2.96 18.67 -30.71
N THR A 199 -2.85 17.58 -31.47
CA THR A 199 -1.64 16.76 -31.57
C THR A 199 -0.47 17.57 -32.10
N ASN A 200 -0.67 18.29 -33.20
CA ASN A 200 0.37 19.14 -33.79
C ASN A 200 0.80 20.24 -32.83
N LEU A 201 -0.15 20.93 -32.19
CA LEU A 201 0.15 21.95 -31.18
C LEU A 201 0.99 21.36 -30.04
N PHE A 202 0.60 20.19 -29.52
CA PHE A 202 1.30 19.53 -28.42
C PHE A 202 2.72 19.09 -28.78
N LEU A 203 2.93 18.59 -30.00
CA LEU A 203 4.26 18.25 -30.51
C LEU A 203 5.14 19.49 -30.70
N CYS A 204 4.57 20.62 -31.12
CA CYS A 204 5.29 21.89 -31.26
C CYS A 204 5.68 22.47 -29.90
N GLU A 205 4.78 22.38 -28.91
CA GLU A 205 5.05 22.79 -27.52
C GLU A 205 6.19 21.96 -26.89
N ALA A 206 6.30 20.68 -27.26
CA ALA A 206 7.38 19.79 -26.87
C ALA A 206 8.67 19.93 -27.71
N GLY A 207 8.67 20.72 -28.79
CA GLY A 207 9.82 20.87 -29.68
C GLY A 207 10.10 19.69 -30.63
N GLU A 208 9.16 18.75 -30.76
CA GLU A 208 9.23 17.61 -31.69
C GLU A 208 8.85 18.00 -33.13
N LEU A 209 8.10 19.10 -33.28
CA LEU A 209 7.74 19.72 -34.56
C LEU A 209 8.13 21.20 -34.54
N SER A 210 8.66 21.68 -35.66
CA SER A 210 8.98 23.10 -35.87
C SER A 210 7.89 23.76 -36.73
N ILE A 211 7.31 24.86 -36.24
CA ILE A 211 6.41 25.71 -37.04
C ILE A 211 7.24 26.87 -37.58
N GLY A 212 7.80 26.68 -38.78
CA GLY A 212 8.59 27.69 -39.48
C GLY A 212 10.02 27.88 -38.96
N ASP A 213 10.96 28.14 -39.88
CA ASP A 213 12.34 28.51 -39.58
C ASP A 213 12.42 29.99 -39.16
N ILE A 214 11.94 30.29 -37.96
CA ILE A 214 12.25 31.58 -37.32
C ILE A 214 13.57 31.38 -36.58
N GLY A 215 14.60 32.13 -36.99
CA GLY A 215 15.97 32.03 -36.48
C GLY A 215 16.08 31.66 -35.00
N GLY A 216 16.60 30.45 -34.75
CA GLY A 216 17.18 30.02 -33.47
C GLY A 216 16.24 29.69 -32.30
N ALA A 217 14.99 30.16 -32.26
CA ALA A 217 14.09 29.89 -31.14
C ALA A 217 12.63 29.74 -31.60
N ASN A 218 12.13 28.49 -31.63
CA ASN A 218 10.73 28.19 -31.86
C ASN A 218 9.91 28.74 -30.67
N PRO A 219 9.06 29.78 -30.84
CA PRO A 219 8.45 30.53 -29.73
C PRO A 219 7.46 29.70 -28.89
N LEU A 220 7.06 28.53 -29.39
CA LEU A 220 6.18 27.58 -28.70
C LEU A 220 6.93 26.48 -27.95
N ASN A 221 8.21 26.26 -28.24
CA ASN A 221 8.97 25.18 -27.62
C ASN A 221 9.23 25.51 -26.14
N VAL A 222 8.41 24.91 -25.28
CA VAL A 222 8.45 25.14 -23.82
C VAL A 222 9.68 24.49 -23.20
N ILE A 223 10.27 23.49 -23.87
CA ILE A 223 11.47 22.79 -23.40
C ILE A 223 12.72 23.65 -23.60
N SER A 224 12.83 24.36 -24.72
CA SER A 224 13.97 25.26 -24.98
C SER A 224 13.90 26.56 -24.19
N THR A 225 12.70 27.02 -23.82
CA THR A 225 12.51 28.30 -23.13
C THR A 225 11.38 28.19 -22.11
N TYR A 226 11.71 27.73 -20.90
CA TYR A 226 10.71 27.57 -19.85
C TYR A 226 10.06 28.90 -19.47
N THR A 227 8.74 28.93 -19.50
CA THR A 227 7.93 30.03 -18.93
C THR A 227 6.73 29.43 -18.20
N ASN A 228 6.29 30.05 -17.09
CA ASN A 228 5.09 29.61 -16.36
C ASN A 228 3.87 29.54 -17.30
N ILE A 229 3.74 30.51 -18.20
CA ILE A 229 2.65 30.60 -19.17
C ILE A 229 2.73 29.46 -20.20
N GLY A 230 3.92 29.17 -20.73
CA GLY A 230 4.14 28.04 -21.64
C GLY A 230 3.86 26.69 -20.97
N HIS A 231 4.24 26.52 -19.70
CA HIS A 231 3.91 25.31 -18.93
C HIS A 231 2.39 25.13 -18.76
N HIS A 232 1.66 26.21 -18.45
CA HIS A 232 0.19 26.16 -18.35
C HIS A 232 -0.49 25.88 -19.69
N LEU A 233 0.04 26.44 -20.79
CA LEU A 233 -0.40 26.13 -22.14
C LEU A 233 -0.24 24.63 -22.40
N PHE A 234 0.98 24.10 -22.21
CA PHE A 234 1.32 22.70 -22.47
C PHE A 234 0.44 21.71 -21.71
N ARG A 235 0.19 21.97 -20.41
CA ARG A 235 -0.74 21.17 -19.60
C ARG A 235 -2.20 21.23 -20.06
N SER A 236 -2.64 22.41 -20.52
CA SER A 236 -4.00 22.61 -20.99
C SER A 236 -4.23 21.90 -22.33
N THR A 237 -3.23 21.94 -23.21
CA THR A 237 -3.23 21.21 -24.48
C THR A 237 -3.28 19.70 -24.23
N GLU A 238 -2.44 19.15 -23.34
CA GLU A 238 -2.48 17.72 -22.99
C GLU A 238 -3.88 17.30 -22.48
N SER A 239 -4.48 18.10 -21.60
CA SER A 239 -5.80 17.82 -21.03
C SER A 239 -6.90 17.83 -22.09
N ALA A 240 -6.90 18.85 -22.97
CA ALA A 240 -7.87 18.95 -24.06
C ALA A 240 -7.72 17.80 -25.07
N LEU A 241 -6.49 17.52 -25.50
CA LEU A 241 -6.19 16.42 -26.41
C LEU A 241 -6.63 15.07 -25.84
N SER A 242 -6.28 14.81 -24.56
CA SER A 242 -6.68 13.59 -23.86
C SER A 242 -8.21 13.38 -23.85
N ALA A 243 -8.98 14.43 -23.58
CA ALA A 243 -10.44 14.37 -23.59
C ALA A 243 -11.02 14.14 -24.99
N VAL A 244 -10.47 14.79 -26.02
CA VAL A 244 -10.90 14.63 -27.42
C VAL A 244 -10.59 13.24 -27.94
N VAL A 245 -9.42 12.67 -27.64
CA VAL A 245 -9.04 11.31 -28.07
C VAL A 245 -9.96 10.25 -27.45
N LEU A 246 -10.35 10.41 -26.18
CA LEU A 246 -11.32 9.54 -25.51
C LEU A 246 -12.75 9.69 -26.05
N LEU A 247 -13.14 10.91 -26.44
CA LEU A 247 -14.40 11.11 -27.15
C LEU A 247 -14.36 10.41 -28.51
N LEU A 248 -13.30 10.63 -29.29
CA LEU A 248 -13.15 10.07 -30.64
C LEU A 248 -13.25 8.54 -30.64
N SER A 249 -12.64 7.87 -29.66
CA SER A 249 -12.76 6.41 -29.54
C SER A 249 -14.16 5.94 -29.13
N SER A 250 -14.87 6.69 -28.29
CA SER A 250 -16.26 6.36 -27.95
C SER A 250 -17.20 6.44 -29.16
N LEU A 251 -16.91 7.34 -30.11
CA LEU A 251 -17.68 7.46 -31.36
C LEU A 251 -17.48 6.26 -32.30
N ALA A 252 -16.39 5.51 -32.17
CA ALA A 252 -16.12 4.31 -32.99
C ALA A 252 -17.17 3.21 -32.80
N ALA A 253 -17.82 3.17 -31.63
CA ALA A 253 -18.83 2.16 -31.29
C ALA A 253 -20.17 2.35 -32.01
N ARG A 254 -20.40 3.50 -32.67
CA ARG A 254 -21.67 3.82 -33.31
C ARG A 254 -21.85 3.07 -34.64
N SER A 255 -22.95 2.32 -34.75
CA SER A 255 -23.37 1.67 -35.99
C SER A 255 -23.85 2.70 -37.02
N GLY A 256 -23.45 2.57 -38.28
CA GLY A 256 -23.90 3.43 -39.38
C GLY A 256 -23.09 4.72 -39.61
N SER A 257 -22.05 4.98 -38.83
CA SER A 257 -21.07 6.05 -39.08
C SER A 257 -19.75 5.50 -39.62
N ASP A 258 -19.08 6.26 -40.49
CA ASP A 258 -17.78 5.88 -41.03
C ASP A 258 -16.70 6.00 -39.96
N ALA A 259 -16.03 4.87 -39.67
CA ALA A 259 -14.94 4.79 -38.71
C ALA A 259 -13.57 5.18 -39.31
N VAL A 260 -13.47 5.40 -40.63
CA VAL A 260 -12.22 5.74 -41.31
C VAL A 260 -11.53 6.97 -40.71
N PRO A 261 -12.20 8.10 -40.38
CA PRO A 261 -11.55 9.25 -39.74
C PRO A 261 -10.95 8.90 -38.37
N VAL A 262 -11.62 8.04 -37.61
CA VAL A 262 -11.15 7.55 -36.31
C VAL A 262 -9.91 6.68 -36.50
N LEU A 263 -9.97 5.70 -37.40
CA LEU A 263 -8.86 4.80 -37.68
C LEU A 263 -7.65 5.55 -38.26
N ARG A 264 -7.89 6.52 -39.14
CA ARG A 264 -6.83 7.37 -39.72
C ARG A 264 -6.07 8.12 -38.63
N TYR A 265 -6.78 8.70 -37.65
CA TYR A 265 -6.14 9.37 -36.52
C TYR A 265 -5.31 8.40 -35.66
N PHE A 266 -5.85 7.23 -35.30
CA PHE A 266 -5.07 6.26 -34.49
C PHE A 266 -3.94 5.58 -35.27
N HIS A 267 -4.01 5.55 -36.60
CA HIS A 267 -2.92 5.16 -37.48
C HIS A 267 -1.95 6.29 -37.80
N ASP A 268 -2.20 7.52 -37.36
CA ASP A 268 -1.30 8.64 -37.62
C ASP A 268 0.01 8.53 -36.81
N VAL A 269 1.11 8.89 -37.44
CA VAL A 269 2.45 8.84 -36.83
C VAL A 269 2.61 9.94 -35.79
N ASP A 270 2.03 11.11 -36.02
CA ASP A 270 2.15 12.24 -35.10
C ASP A 270 1.31 12.00 -33.84
N ALA A 271 0.09 11.47 -33.98
CA ALA A 271 -0.70 11.02 -32.82
C ALA A 271 0.04 9.93 -32.01
N TRP A 272 0.70 9.00 -32.71
CA TRP A 272 1.55 7.99 -32.09
C TRP A 272 2.73 8.61 -31.33
N LYS A 273 3.49 9.54 -31.93
CA LYS A 273 4.59 10.26 -31.26
C LYS A 273 4.11 11.07 -30.05
N ALA A 274 3.03 11.83 -30.18
CA ALA A 274 2.47 12.65 -29.11
C ALA A 274 2.11 11.83 -27.88
N SER A 275 1.73 10.57 -28.07
CA SER A 275 1.43 9.65 -26.98
C SER A 275 2.64 9.29 -26.10
N ALA A 276 3.88 9.69 -26.42
CA ALA A 276 5.08 9.48 -25.58
C ALA A 276 5.37 10.62 -24.59
N LEU A 277 4.74 11.79 -24.80
CA LEU A 277 5.19 13.04 -24.19
C LEU A 277 4.63 13.26 -22.77
N GLY A 278 3.46 12.69 -22.45
CA GLY A 278 2.76 12.95 -21.19
C GLY A 278 1.89 11.79 -20.72
N ILE A 279 1.56 11.77 -19.42
CA ILE A 279 0.81 10.68 -18.78
C ILE A 279 -0.63 10.63 -19.28
N LEU A 280 -1.32 11.78 -19.27
CA LEU A 280 -2.74 11.83 -19.62
C LEU A 280 -2.93 11.42 -21.07
N ILE A 281 -2.06 11.89 -21.96
CA ILE A 281 -2.13 11.50 -23.37
C ILE A 281 -1.75 10.03 -23.58
N THR A 282 -0.73 9.50 -22.89
CA THR A 282 -0.37 8.07 -22.97
C THR A 282 -1.56 7.20 -22.57
N GLU A 283 -2.14 7.47 -21.39
CA GLU A 283 -3.27 6.70 -20.86
C GLU A 283 -4.48 6.81 -21.78
N SER A 284 -4.85 8.02 -22.18
CA SER A 284 -6.02 8.24 -23.05
C SER A 284 -5.87 7.63 -24.44
N TYR A 285 -4.69 7.73 -25.05
CA TYR A 285 -4.42 7.11 -26.36
C TYR A 285 -4.48 5.59 -26.27
N SER A 286 -3.82 4.98 -25.26
CA SER A 286 -3.86 3.53 -25.08
C SER A 286 -5.27 3.00 -24.78
N MET A 287 -6.00 3.65 -23.86
CA MET A 287 -7.40 3.29 -23.57
C MET A 287 -8.32 3.48 -24.79
N SER A 288 -8.04 4.48 -25.61
CA SER A 288 -8.80 4.75 -26.83
C SER A 288 -8.59 3.68 -27.89
N ILE A 289 -7.35 3.20 -28.07
CA ILE A 289 -7.09 2.05 -28.95
C ILE A 289 -7.85 0.82 -28.47
N HIS A 290 -7.81 0.51 -27.17
CA HIS A 290 -8.61 -0.59 -26.61
C HIS A 290 -10.10 -0.43 -26.93
N ALA A 291 -10.69 0.75 -26.69
CA ALA A 291 -12.09 1.01 -27.01
C ALA A 291 -12.41 0.87 -28.51
N VAL A 292 -11.52 1.34 -29.38
CA VAL A 292 -11.64 1.19 -30.84
C VAL A 292 -11.58 -0.28 -31.25
N LEU A 293 -10.64 -1.07 -30.72
CA LEU A 293 -10.51 -2.50 -31.03
C LEU A 293 -11.78 -3.29 -30.70
N PHE A 294 -12.35 -3.07 -29.51
CA PHE A 294 -13.60 -3.73 -29.11
C PHE A 294 -14.79 -3.24 -29.94
N SER A 295 -14.80 -1.97 -30.34
CA SER A 295 -15.83 -1.42 -31.24
C SER A 295 -15.76 -2.03 -32.63
N LEU A 296 -14.56 -2.18 -33.20
CA LEU A 296 -14.33 -2.85 -34.49
C LEU A 296 -14.76 -4.31 -34.45
N PHE A 297 -14.47 -5.02 -33.36
CA PHE A 297 -14.90 -6.42 -33.20
C PHE A 297 -16.42 -6.55 -33.17
N ARG A 298 -17.11 -5.68 -32.42
CA ARG A 298 -18.59 -5.63 -32.39
C ARG A 298 -19.18 -5.31 -33.76
N ARG A 299 -18.49 -4.51 -34.55
CA ARG A 299 -18.86 -4.13 -35.92
C ARG A 299 -18.17 -4.99 -36.99
N SER A 300 -17.68 -6.19 -36.64
CA SER A 300 -16.89 -7.03 -37.55
C SER A 300 -17.57 -7.39 -38.87
N ARG A 301 -18.91 -7.28 -38.94
CA ARG A 301 -19.69 -7.47 -40.17
C ARG A 301 -19.67 -6.27 -41.13
N GLU A 302 -19.27 -5.10 -40.64
CA GLU A 302 -19.25 -3.83 -41.39
C GLU A 302 -17.87 -3.53 -42.01
N PHE A 303 -16.83 -4.30 -41.65
CA PHE A 303 -15.44 -4.06 -42.03
C PHE A 303 -14.78 -5.35 -42.52
N ASP A 304 -14.02 -5.26 -43.61
CA ASP A 304 -13.14 -6.34 -44.05
C ASP A 304 -11.80 -6.31 -43.31
N ASN A 305 -11.13 -7.47 -43.17
CA ASN A 305 -9.79 -7.60 -42.58
C ASN A 305 -9.64 -7.06 -41.14
N VAL A 306 -10.71 -7.12 -40.33
CA VAL A 306 -10.71 -6.65 -38.93
C VAL A 306 -9.61 -7.30 -38.10
N GLU A 307 -9.31 -8.58 -38.33
CA GLU A 307 -8.21 -9.30 -37.67
C GLU A 307 -6.85 -8.63 -37.93
N GLU A 308 -6.57 -8.30 -39.19
CA GLU A 308 -5.29 -7.71 -39.58
C GLU A 308 -5.14 -6.28 -39.05
N VAL A 309 -6.22 -5.48 -39.14
CA VAL A 309 -6.24 -4.10 -38.61
C VAL A 309 -6.08 -4.11 -37.09
N ALA A 310 -6.78 -4.99 -36.40
CA ALA A 310 -6.70 -5.12 -34.95
C ALA A 310 -5.29 -5.54 -34.49
N ALA A 311 -4.70 -6.54 -35.16
CA ALA A 311 -3.35 -6.98 -34.87
C ALA A 311 -2.32 -5.86 -35.16
N LYS A 312 -2.46 -5.13 -36.27
CA LYS A 312 -1.60 -3.98 -36.61
C LYS A 312 -1.71 -2.86 -35.58
N LEU A 313 -2.91 -2.51 -35.13
CA LEU A 313 -3.09 -1.49 -34.09
C LEU A 313 -2.43 -1.91 -32.76
N ILE A 314 -2.58 -3.16 -32.33
CA ILE A 314 -1.91 -3.66 -31.12
C ILE A 314 -0.38 -3.63 -31.29
N LEU A 315 0.13 -4.24 -32.37
CA LEU A 315 1.57 -4.41 -32.55
C LEU A 315 2.28 -3.09 -32.88
N GLN A 316 1.75 -2.27 -33.78
CA GLN A 316 2.42 -1.07 -34.26
C GLN A 316 2.13 0.19 -33.42
N ARG A 317 1.04 0.22 -32.65
CA ARG A 317 0.66 1.43 -31.87
C ARG A 317 0.71 1.25 -30.35
N LEU A 318 0.46 0.03 -29.85
CA LEU A 318 0.57 -0.26 -28.41
C LEU A 318 1.89 -0.96 -28.03
N ALA A 319 2.36 -1.92 -28.82
CA ALA A 319 3.59 -2.66 -28.54
C ALA A 319 4.83 -1.92 -29.04
N SER A 320 4.84 -1.45 -30.29
CA SER A 320 5.89 -0.56 -30.79
C SER A 320 5.59 0.88 -30.34
N ARG A 321 5.99 1.24 -29.13
CA ARG A 321 5.79 2.60 -28.57
C ARG A 321 6.87 3.57 -29.08
N PRO A 322 6.56 4.87 -29.19
CA PRO A 322 7.58 5.89 -29.36
C PRO A 322 8.52 5.95 -28.13
N PRO A 323 9.75 6.49 -28.29
CA PRO A 323 10.67 6.68 -27.17
C PRO A 323 10.06 7.54 -26.06
N TYR A 324 10.26 7.15 -24.80
CA TYR A 324 9.78 7.91 -23.65
C TYR A 324 10.58 9.20 -23.48
N GLN A 325 9.91 10.35 -23.52
CA GLN A 325 10.54 11.67 -23.37
C GLN A 325 10.45 12.14 -21.90
N TRP A 326 11.48 11.82 -21.11
CA TRP A 326 11.51 12.12 -19.68
C TRP A 326 11.55 13.62 -19.39
N ARG A 327 12.26 14.43 -20.16
CA ARG A 327 12.28 15.90 -20.01
C ARG A 327 10.89 16.51 -20.14
N THR A 328 10.14 16.07 -21.15
CA THR A 328 8.78 16.54 -21.42
C THR A 328 7.85 16.15 -20.29
N PHE A 329 7.95 14.91 -19.83
CA PHE A 329 7.22 14.43 -18.65
C PHE A 329 7.56 15.27 -17.42
N ARG A 330 8.86 15.50 -17.17
CA ARG A 330 9.32 16.22 -16.00
C ARG A 330 8.77 17.64 -15.97
N LEU A 331 8.78 18.30 -17.13
CA LEU A 331 8.19 19.60 -17.32
C LEU A 331 6.68 19.59 -17.01
N LEU A 332 5.91 18.63 -17.50
CA LEU A 332 4.47 18.53 -17.28
C LEU A 332 4.07 18.24 -15.83
N TYR A 333 4.87 17.51 -15.07
CA TYR A 333 4.42 16.94 -13.79
C TYR A 333 5.21 17.38 -12.56
N PHE A 334 6.45 17.82 -12.70
CA PHE A 334 7.31 18.19 -11.57
C PHE A 334 7.62 19.68 -11.43
N SER A 335 7.15 20.54 -12.36
CA SER A 335 7.23 22.00 -12.25
C SER A 335 8.63 22.54 -11.88
N VAL A 336 9.70 21.92 -12.39
CA VAL A 336 11.08 22.27 -12.00
C VAL A 336 11.58 23.45 -12.84
N GLN A 337 12.03 24.51 -12.16
CA GLN A 337 12.50 25.77 -12.77
C GLN A 337 13.84 25.64 -13.51
N ASP A 338 14.70 24.67 -13.16
CA ASP A 338 16.02 24.51 -13.76
C ASP A 338 16.08 23.33 -14.73
N ILE A 339 15.79 23.61 -16.01
CA ILE A 339 16.14 22.72 -17.14
C ILE A 339 17.59 22.99 -17.59
N SER A 340 18.17 24.13 -17.20
CA SER A 340 19.50 24.62 -17.62
C SER A 340 20.65 24.28 -16.68
N ALA A 341 20.41 23.80 -15.45
CA ALA A 341 21.49 23.47 -14.52
C ALA A 341 22.16 22.14 -14.94
N ARG A 342 23.24 22.26 -15.72
CA ARG A 342 24.23 21.19 -15.95
C ARG A 342 25.10 20.90 -14.71
N ASP A 343 24.84 21.53 -13.57
CA ASP A 343 25.71 21.43 -12.40
C ASP A 343 25.32 20.27 -11.47
N THR A 344 26.11 19.21 -11.64
CA THR A 344 26.89 18.50 -10.61
C THR A 344 26.25 18.24 -9.23
N GLN A 345 26.22 16.94 -8.89
CA GLN A 345 25.98 16.29 -7.58
C GLN A 345 24.55 15.96 -7.14
N SER A 346 23.47 16.60 -7.63
CA SER A 346 22.09 16.18 -7.28
C SER A 346 21.52 15.04 -8.15
N SER A 347 22.41 14.32 -8.85
CA SER A 347 22.03 13.34 -9.88
C SER A 347 21.31 12.14 -9.26
N GLU A 348 21.83 11.56 -8.17
CA GLU A 348 21.31 10.30 -7.63
C GLU A 348 19.91 10.42 -6.99
N ASP A 349 19.58 11.55 -6.36
CA ASP A 349 18.32 11.74 -5.62
C ASP A 349 17.09 11.97 -6.53
N LEU A 350 17.30 12.43 -7.77
CA LEU A 350 16.24 12.62 -8.77
C LEU A 350 15.84 11.34 -9.52
N HIS A 351 16.63 10.25 -9.41
CA HIS A 351 16.39 9.00 -10.15
C HIS A 351 15.09 8.29 -9.73
N GLY A 352 14.66 8.42 -8.46
CA GLY A 352 13.38 7.89 -8.03
C GLY A 352 12.23 8.49 -8.83
N SER A 353 12.28 9.80 -9.09
CA SER A 353 11.24 10.52 -9.82
C SER A 353 11.08 10.08 -11.27
N SER A 354 12.20 9.84 -11.96
CA SER A 354 12.19 9.30 -13.33
C SER A 354 11.67 7.87 -13.36
N ALA A 355 12.10 7.04 -12.40
CA ALA A 355 11.63 5.67 -12.26
C ALA A 355 10.11 5.59 -12.02
N PHE A 356 9.52 6.47 -11.20
CA PHE A 356 8.08 6.52 -10.97
C PHE A 356 7.31 6.76 -12.27
N GLY A 357 7.66 7.85 -12.97
CA GLY A 357 6.94 8.28 -14.17
C GLY A 357 6.96 7.22 -15.26
N GLN A 358 8.12 6.58 -15.45
CA GLN A 358 8.31 5.51 -16.40
C GLN A 358 7.55 4.24 -16.01
N LEU A 359 7.70 3.78 -14.76
CA LEU A 359 6.94 2.63 -14.28
C LEU A 359 5.44 2.89 -14.37
N PHE A 360 4.99 4.11 -14.14
CA PHE A 360 3.58 4.47 -14.26
C PHE A 360 3.10 4.34 -15.69
N VAL A 361 3.79 4.99 -16.64
CA VAL A 361 3.48 4.90 -18.07
C VAL A 361 3.51 3.43 -18.54
N PHE A 362 4.55 2.71 -18.17
CA PHE A 362 4.71 1.30 -18.52
C PHE A 362 3.58 0.43 -17.97
N ARG A 363 3.23 0.59 -16.68
CA ARG A 363 2.13 -0.13 -16.03
C ARG A 363 0.77 0.19 -16.65
N ARG A 364 0.55 1.42 -17.10
CA ARG A 364 -0.69 1.79 -17.80
C ARG A 364 -0.78 1.11 -19.16
N ILE A 365 0.30 1.10 -19.92
CA ILE A 365 0.35 0.40 -21.21
C ILE A 365 0.20 -1.12 -21.00
N GLN A 366 0.89 -1.68 -20.00
CA GLN A 366 0.73 -3.08 -19.60
C GLN A 366 -0.73 -3.40 -19.29
N HIS A 367 -1.42 -2.59 -18.51
CA HIS A 367 -2.82 -2.82 -18.17
C HIS A 367 -3.72 -2.83 -19.40
N VAL A 368 -3.51 -1.92 -20.35
CA VAL A 368 -4.26 -1.88 -21.61
C VAL A 368 -3.99 -3.11 -22.47
N LEU A 369 -2.72 -3.49 -22.63
CA LEU A 369 -2.34 -4.70 -23.36
C LEU A 369 -2.92 -5.96 -22.72
N GLN A 370 -2.93 -6.04 -21.39
CA GLN A 370 -3.59 -7.10 -20.63
C GLN A 370 -5.10 -7.15 -20.93
N CYS A 371 -5.80 -6.01 -20.92
CA CYS A 371 -7.23 -5.97 -21.24
C CYS A 371 -7.53 -6.42 -22.68
N CYS A 372 -6.60 -6.19 -23.62
CA CYS A 372 -6.75 -6.64 -25.01
C CYS A 372 -6.48 -8.16 -25.20
N LEU A 373 -5.56 -8.74 -24.43
CA LEU A 373 -4.98 -10.07 -24.71
C LEU A 373 -5.26 -11.14 -23.64
N THR A 374 -5.71 -10.72 -22.46
CA THR A 374 -5.93 -11.57 -21.28
C THR A 374 -7.27 -11.26 -20.62
N THR A 375 -7.71 -12.11 -19.70
CA THR A 375 -8.97 -11.93 -18.97
C THR A 375 -8.78 -12.19 -17.49
N ASP A 376 -9.35 -11.34 -16.63
CA ASP A 376 -9.26 -11.48 -15.17
C ASP A 376 -10.25 -12.52 -14.58
N GLY A 377 -10.82 -13.40 -15.42
CA GLY A 377 -11.82 -14.42 -15.02
C GLY A 377 -13.21 -13.88 -14.66
N ARG A 378 -13.41 -12.55 -14.72
CA ARG A 378 -14.70 -11.86 -14.42
C ARG A 378 -15.33 -11.19 -15.65
N ALA A 379 -14.77 -11.41 -16.83
CA ALA A 379 -15.21 -10.79 -18.07
C ALA A 379 -16.55 -11.36 -18.56
N SER A 380 -17.35 -10.54 -19.24
CA SER A 380 -18.58 -10.98 -19.91
C SER A 380 -18.28 -11.97 -21.06
N ALA A 381 -19.28 -12.73 -21.49
CA ALA A 381 -19.11 -13.69 -22.59
C ALA A 381 -18.62 -13.03 -23.89
N ASP A 382 -19.12 -11.82 -24.18
CA ASP A 382 -18.73 -11.05 -25.36
C ASP A 382 -17.29 -10.54 -25.28
N GLU A 383 -16.85 -10.09 -24.10
CA GLU A 383 -15.46 -9.67 -23.87
C GLU A 383 -14.49 -10.85 -23.97
N LEU A 384 -14.88 -12.02 -23.44
CA LEU A 384 -14.09 -13.24 -23.56
C LEU A 384 -13.94 -13.67 -25.02
N ALA A 385 -15.01 -13.54 -25.83
CA ALA A 385 -14.96 -13.81 -27.26
C ALA A 385 -14.05 -12.83 -28.01
N ALA A 386 -14.15 -11.53 -27.70
CA ALA A 386 -13.30 -10.50 -28.28
C ALA A 386 -11.81 -10.71 -27.97
N VAL A 387 -11.47 -11.01 -26.71
CA VAL A 387 -10.08 -11.29 -26.31
C VAL A 387 -9.54 -12.54 -27.00
N LYS A 388 -10.34 -13.61 -27.10
CA LYS A 388 -9.93 -14.83 -27.85
C LYS A 388 -9.65 -14.53 -29.33
N PHE A 389 -10.48 -13.71 -29.96
CA PHE A 389 -10.30 -13.27 -31.34
C PHE A 389 -9.01 -12.44 -31.50
N LEU A 390 -8.85 -11.39 -30.69
CA LEU A 390 -7.66 -10.52 -30.72
C LEU A 390 -6.38 -11.34 -30.48
N ARG A 391 -6.40 -12.27 -29.52
CA ARG A 391 -5.26 -13.15 -29.22
C ARG A 391 -4.86 -13.99 -30.43
N ARG A 392 -5.82 -14.56 -31.18
CA ARG A 392 -5.54 -15.34 -32.39
C ARG A 392 -4.93 -14.47 -33.48
N ALA A 393 -5.54 -13.32 -33.76
CA ALA A 393 -5.08 -12.39 -34.79
C ALA A 393 -3.64 -11.89 -34.50
N VAL A 394 -3.38 -11.48 -33.26
CA VAL A 394 -2.04 -11.02 -32.84
C VAL A 394 -1.05 -12.19 -32.87
N SER A 395 -1.43 -13.39 -32.41
CA SER A 395 -0.54 -14.55 -32.45
C SER A 395 -0.13 -14.94 -33.88
N ALA A 396 -1.02 -14.82 -34.86
CA ALA A 396 -0.69 -15.10 -36.27
C ALA A 396 0.32 -14.10 -36.82
N GLN A 397 0.18 -12.82 -36.48
CA GLN A 397 1.14 -11.79 -36.89
C GLN A 397 2.48 -11.88 -36.15
N VAL A 398 2.49 -12.20 -34.86
CA VAL A 398 3.73 -12.38 -34.09
C VAL A 398 4.55 -13.54 -34.66
N LYS A 399 3.91 -14.67 -35.02
CA LYS A 399 4.60 -15.81 -35.65
C LYS A 399 5.28 -15.40 -36.97
N SER A 400 4.56 -14.70 -37.84
CA SER A 400 5.08 -14.29 -39.16
C SER A 400 6.06 -13.11 -39.12
N ALA A 401 5.98 -12.23 -38.11
CA ALA A 401 6.76 -10.99 -38.07
C ALA A 401 7.95 -11.03 -37.09
N TRP A 402 7.87 -11.79 -35.99
CA TRP A 402 8.88 -11.81 -34.93
C TRP A 402 9.63 -13.14 -34.80
N LEU A 403 8.99 -14.27 -35.11
CA LEU A 403 9.53 -15.61 -34.86
C LEU A 403 10.08 -16.31 -36.10
N GLU A 404 9.54 -16.04 -37.30
CA GLU A 404 10.07 -16.61 -38.55
C GLU A 404 11.22 -15.76 -39.13
N PRO A 405 12.42 -16.35 -39.36
CA PRO A 405 13.48 -15.68 -40.11
C PRO A 405 13.03 -15.55 -41.57
N ARG A 406 12.67 -14.34 -41.99
CA ARG A 406 12.41 -14.03 -43.41
C ARG A 406 13.67 -14.31 -44.24
N SER A 407 13.60 -15.42 -44.98
CA SER A 407 14.46 -15.91 -46.07
C SER A 407 15.94 -16.21 -45.79
N ALA A 408 16.44 -17.22 -46.51
CA ALA A 408 17.77 -17.83 -46.40
C ALA A 408 18.96 -16.87 -46.63
N ASP A 409 18.73 -15.64 -47.11
CA ASP A 409 19.77 -14.66 -47.41
C ASP A 409 20.21 -13.81 -46.20
N ARG A 410 19.62 -14.00 -45.02
CA ARG A 410 19.94 -13.22 -43.80
C ARG A 410 20.47 -14.05 -42.62
N ALA A 411 21.10 -15.21 -42.87
CA ALA A 411 21.73 -16.04 -41.84
C ALA A 411 22.89 -15.35 -41.04
N ARG A 412 23.22 -14.09 -41.35
CA ARG A 412 24.22 -13.26 -40.65
C ARG A 412 23.65 -12.04 -39.90
N ALA A 413 22.35 -11.77 -39.97
CA ALA A 413 21.76 -10.65 -39.23
C ALA A 413 21.45 -11.09 -37.79
N PRO A 414 21.88 -10.35 -36.74
CA PRO A 414 21.52 -10.68 -35.37
C PRO A 414 19.99 -10.65 -35.21
N SER A 415 19.44 -11.59 -34.44
CA SER A 415 18.01 -11.63 -34.14
C SER A 415 17.57 -10.30 -33.53
N ARG A 416 16.51 -9.71 -34.09
CA ARG A 416 15.96 -8.44 -33.60
C ARG A 416 15.56 -8.59 -32.14
N LEU A 417 16.12 -7.77 -31.25
CA LEU A 417 15.65 -7.69 -29.88
C LEU A 417 14.23 -7.08 -29.84
N LEU A 418 13.35 -7.71 -29.07
CA LEU A 418 12.02 -7.19 -28.79
C LEU A 418 12.10 -6.07 -27.74
N SER A 419 11.32 -5.01 -27.92
CA SER A 419 11.14 -3.96 -26.92
C SER A 419 10.44 -4.48 -25.67
N TYR A 420 10.57 -3.76 -24.55
CA TYR A 420 9.91 -4.13 -23.30
C TYR A 420 8.37 -4.21 -23.43
N TYR A 421 7.78 -3.40 -24.30
CA TYR A 421 6.34 -3.44 -24.59
C TYR A 421 5.95 -4.62 -25.51
N GLU A 422 6.79 -4.97 -26.48
CA GLU A 422 6.60 -6.17 -27.31
C GLU A 422 6.74 -7.46 -26.48
N LEU A 423 7.60 -7.46 -25.46
CA LEU A 423 7.70 -8.55 -24.48
C LEU A 423 6.42 -8.73 -23.66
N LEU A 424 5.67 -7.67 -23.35
CA LEU A 424 4.36 -7.80 -22.70
C LEU A 424 3.36 -8.55 -23.58
N VAL A 425 3.39 -8.31 -24.89
CA VAL A 425 2.55 -9.05 -25.85
C VAL A 425 2.98 -10.51 -25.91
N LEU A 426 4.28 -10.78 -26.01
CA LEU A 426 4.79 -12.14 -26.02
C LEU A 426 4.42 -12.89 -24.73
N ALA A 427 4.59 -12.25 -23.57
CA ALA A 427 4.22 -12.77 -22.26
C ALA A 427 2.74 -13.17 -22.19
N ALA A 428 1.84 -12.32 -22.70
CA ALA A 428 0.41 -12.60 -22.73
C ALA A 428 0.06 -13.78 -23.66
N LEU A 429 0.82 -13.98 -24.74
CA LEU A 429 0.55 -14.98 -25.75
C LEU A 429 1.15 -16.35 -25.44
N GLN A 430 2.39 -16.40 -24.97
CA GLN A 430 3.22 -17.62 -24.86
C GLN A 430 3.82 -17.83 -23.46
N GLY A 431 3.58 -16.92 -22.52
CA GLY A 431 4.35 -16.89 -21.27
C GLY A 431 5.70 -16.21 -21.45
N MET A 432 6.42 -16.04 -20.35
CA MET A 432 7.77 -15.46 -20.35
C MET A 432 8.78 -16.57 -20.17
N PRO A 433 9.78 -16.72 -21.06
CA PRO A 433 10.89 -17.63 -20.84
C PRO A 433 11.81 -17.09 -19.73
N GLU A 434 12.65 -17.96 -19.18
CA GLU A 434 13.62 -17.57 -18.15
C GLU A 434 14.53 -16.45 -18.68
N ALA A 435 14.63 -15.37 -17.90
CA ALA A 435 15.45 -14.22 -18.21
C ALA A 435 16.36 -13.92 -17.03
N ASP A 436 17.66 -13.85 -17.31
CA ASP A 436 18.66 -13.47 -16.32
C ASP A 436 18.61 -11.96 -16.11
N LEU A 437 18.03 -11.56 -14.98
CA LEU A 437 17.90 -10.15 -14.60
C LEU A 437 19.22 -9.55 -14.11
N THR A 438 20.28 -10.34 -13.92
CA THR A 438 21.58 -9.84 -13.45
C THR A 438 22.45 -9.26 -14.58
N LYS A 439 22.12 -9.57 -15.84
CA LYS A 439 22.86 -9.11 -17.03
C LYS A 439 22.50 -7.68 -17.40
N ASP A 440 23.02 -6.71 -16.65
CA ASP A 440 22.78 -5.27 -16.86
C ASP A 440 23.10 -4.81 -18.29
N ALA A 441 24.19 -5.31 -18.87
CA ALA A 441 24.58 -4.97 -20.24
C ALA A 441 23.53 -5.41 -21.29
N GLU A 442 22.85 -6.53 -21.07
CA GLU A 442 21.80 -7.02 -21.98
C GLU A 442 20.52 -6.19 -21.85
N LEU A 443 20.18 -5.77 -20.62
CA LEU A 443 19.04 -4.88 -20.38
C LEU A 443 19.23 -3.53 -21.07
N LEU A 444 20.43 -2.95 -20.95
CA LEU A 444 20.83 -1.71 -21.63
C LEU A 444 20.82 -1.87 -23.15
N ARG A 445 21.48 -2.91 -23.66
CA ARG A 445 21.51 -3.23 -25.09
C ARG A 445 20.10 -3.33 -25.68
N ARG A 446 19.16 -3.97 -24.97
CA ARG A 446 17.76 -4.03 -25.39
C ARG A 446 17.10 -2.64 -25.41
N ALA A 447 17.29 -1.86 -24.35
CA ALA A 447 16.68 -0.52 -24.26
C ALA A 447 17.19 0.42 -25.36
N GLU A 448 18.49 0.38 -25.65
CA GLU A 448 19.13 1.16 -26.72
C GLU A 448 18.69 0.69 -28.11
N GLN A 449 18.76 -0.61 -28.41
CA GLN A 449 18.39 -1.14 -29.73
C GLN A 449 16.90 -0.96 -30.05
N THR A 450 16.05 -0.89 -29.04
CA THR A 450 14.60 -0.72 -29.20
C THR A 450 14.14 0.72 -29.01
N ASN A 451 15.08 1.66 -28.83
CA ASN A 451 14.82 3.09 -28.61
C ASN A 451 13.79 3.35 -27.49
N LEU A 452 13.96 2.70 -26.33
CA LEU A 452 13.06 2.92 -25.19
C LEU A 452 13.04 4.39 -24.74
N SER A 453 14.22 5.03 -24.72
CA SER A 453 14.44 6.45 -24.47
C SER A 453 15.80 6.85 -25.02
N THR A 454 15.96 8.12 -25.38
CA THR A 454 17.24 8.74 -25.74
C THR A 454 17.96 9.37 -24.54
N GLU A 455 17.29 9.43 -23.38
CA GLU A 455 17.78 10.09 -22.17
C GLU A 455 18.48 9.11 -21.20
N PRO A 456 19.74 9.36 -20.80
CA PRO A 456 20.51 8.45 -19.95
C PRO A 456 19.90 8.27 -18.54
N GLU A 457 19.16 9.26 -18.03
CA GLU A 457 18.46 9.20 -16.74
C GLU A 457 17.35 8.12 -16.72
N VAL A 458 16.93 7.65 -17.90
CA VAL A 458 15.94 6.59 -18.10
C VAL A 458 16.61 5.22 -18.21
N LEU A 459 17.77 5.15 -18.85
CA LEU A 459 18.48 3.92 -19.18
C LEU A 459 19.29 3.39 -17.98
N THR A 460 18.64 3.21 -16.83
CA THR A 460 19.29 2.64 -15.64
C THR A 460 18.99 1.14 -15.50
N PRO A 461 19.99 0.27 -15.32
CA PRO A 461 19.77 -1.18 -15.29
C PRO A 461 18.76 -1.64 -14.24
N SER A 462 18.79 -1.02 -13.05
CA SER A 462 17.81 -1.28 -11.98
C SER A 462 16.37 -1.00 -12.38
N LEU A 463 16.11 0.02 -13.20
CA LEU A 463 14.78 0.35 -13.68
C LEU A 463 14.35 -0.61 -14.79
N LEU A 464 15.24 -0.83 -15.76
CA LEU A 464 15.04 -1.78 -16.85
C LEU A 464 14.73 -3.20 -16.34
N ARG A 465 15.37 -3.61 -15.24
CA ARG A 465 15.06 -4.85 -14.53
C ARG A 465 13.62 -4.93 -14.06
N MET A 466 13.10 -3.84 -13.45
CA MET A 466 11.71 -3.79 -13.03
C MET A 466 10.75 -3.81 -14.22
N LEU A 467 11.08 -3.15 -15.34
CA LEU A 467 10.29 -3.20 -16.57
C LEU A 467 10.24 -4.62 -17.15
N LEU A 468 11.37 -5.33 -17.19
CA LEU A 468 11.40 -6.72 -17.63
C LEU A 468 10.57 -7.63 -16.71
N ALA A 469 10.73 -7.46 -15.40
CA ALA A 469 9.96 -8.21 -14.40
C ALA A 469 8.45 -7.99 -14.51
N CYS A 470 7.99 -6.81 -14.98
CA CYS A 470 6.57 -6.58 -15.23
C CYS A 470 5.99 -7.57 -16.26
N CYS A 471 6.80 -8.09 -17.19
CA CYS A 471 6.35 -9.09 -18.16
C CYS A 471 5.95 -10.42 -17.52
N TYR A 472 6.57 -10.79 -16.39
CA TYR A 472 6.21 -11.97 -15.60
C TYR A 472 4.95 -11.77 -14.74
N THR A 473 4.45 -10.53 -14.63
CA THR A 473 3.22 -10.22 -13.89
C THR A 473 1.98 -10.16 -14.79
N VAL A 474 2.14 -10.43 -16.09
CA VAL A 474 1.03 -10.59 -17.02
C VAL A 474 0.34 -11.94 -16.74
N PRO A 475 -1.00 -12.04 -16.82
CA PRO A 475 -1.64 -13.35 -16.70
C PRO A 475 -1.21 -14.28 -17.85
N ALA A 476 -0.62 -15.43 -17.52
CA ALA A 476 -0.28 -16.45 -18.50
C ALA A 476 -1.55 -17.07 -19.11
N PRO A 477 -1.49 -17.59 -20.35
CA PRO A 477 -2.48 -18.55 -20.87
C PRO A 477 -2.76 -19.69 -19.89
N ALA A 478 -3.99 -20.21 -19.91
CA ALA A 478 -4.39 -21.38 -19.14
C ALA A 478 -3.73 -22.69 -19.60
N ASP A 479 -3.03 -22.69 -20.73
CA ASP A 479 -2.28 -23.84 -21.23
C ASP A 479 -0.96 -23.97 -20.44
N PRO A 480 -0.72 -25.09 -19.74
CA PRO A 480 0.48 -25.28 -18.92
C PRO A 480 1.78 -25.16 -19.71
N ASN A 481 1.76 -25.44 -21.03
CA ASN A 481 2.93 -25.32 -21.90
C ASN A 481 3.39 -23.88 -22.14
N PHE A 482 2.55 -22.89 -21.81
CA PHE A 482 2.80 -21.46 -22.03
C PHE A 482 2.78 -20.67 -20.71
N SER A 483 3.12 -21.33 -19.60
CA SER A 483 3.28 -20.69 -18.29
C SER A 483 4.54 -19.82 -18.24
N HIS A 484 4.59 -18.87 -17.30
CA HIS A 484 5.82 -18.10 -17.07
C HIS A 484 6.87 -18.98 -16.42
N ALA A 485 8.10 -18.92 -16.94
CA ALA A 485 9.26 -19.44 -16.26
C ALA A 485 9.47 -18.73 -14.91
N VAL A 486 10.11 -19.43 -14.00
CA VAL A 486 10.45 -18.90 -12.68
C VAL A 486 11.74 -18.09 -12.79
N LEU A 487 11.84 -16.99 -12.03
CA LEU A 487 13.09 -16.23 -11.97
C LEU A 487 14.12 -16.99 -11.14
N SER A 488 15.35 -17.12 -11.67
CA SER A 488 16.47 -17.65 -10.90
C SER A 488 16.72 -16.85 -9.61
N THR A 489 17.36 -17.48 -8.62
CA THR A 489 17.62 -16.85 -7.31
C THR A 489 18.41 -15.54 -7.43
N PRO A 490 19.50 -15.43 -8.22
CA PRO A 490 20.19 -14.17 -8.43
C PRO A 490 19.30 -13.09 -9.04
N SER A 491 18.47 -13.46 -10.02
CA SER A 491 17.52 -12.55 -10.67
C SER A 491 16.46 -12.03 -9.71
N THR A 492 15.95 -12.91 -8.84
CA THR A 492 14.98 -12.59 -7.79
C THR A 492 15.54 -11.57 -6.79
N LEU A 493 16.78 -11.77 -6.34
CA LEU A 493 17.45 -10.86 -5.41
C LEU A 493 17.77 -9.51 -6.06
N ALA A 494 18.25 -9.49 -7.30
CA ALA A 494 18.53 -8.26 -8.04
C ALA A 494 17.25 -7.44 -8.32
N LEU A 495 16.12 -8.12 -8.57
CA LEU A 495 14.82 -7.47 -8.70
C LEU A 495 14.39 -6.82 -7.38
N TYR A 496 14.51 -7.55 -6.27
CA TYR A 496 14.19 -7.03 -4.95
C TYR A 496 15.05 -5.79 -4.60
N GLU A 497 16.35 -5.82 -4.90
CA GLU A 497 17.24 -4.66 -4.70
C GLU A 497 16.83 -3.45 -5.54
N SER A 498 16.33 -3.68 -6.76
CA SER A 498 15.83 -2.62 -7.62
C SER A 498 14.53 -2.00 -7.08
N LEU A 499 13.64 -2.82 -6.50
CA LEU A 499 12.46 -2.34 -5.76
C LEU A 499 12.88 -1.55 -4.50
N ALA A 500 13.85 -2.04 -3.74
CA ALA A 500 14.36 -1.36 -2.56
C ALA A 500 14.93 0.03 -2.89
N LYS A 501 15.67 0.15 -4.01
CA LYS A 501 16.24 1.41 -4.47
C LYS A 501 15.19 2.40 -4.96
N HIS A 502 14.31 1.98 -5.88
CA HIS A 502 13.46 2.92 -6.63
C HIS A 502 12.04 3.04 -6.09
N VAL A 503 11.48 1.95 -5.57
CA VAL A 503 10.10 1.92 -5.08
C VAL A 503 10.05 2.25 -3.59
N PHE A 504 10.78 1.49 -2.78
CA PHE A 504 10.79 1.68 -1.33
C PHE A 504 11.66 2.86 -0.92
N GLN A 505 12.59 3.27 -1.78
CA GLN A 505 13.53 4.37 -1.55
C GLN A 505 14.30 4.18 -0.24
N ILE A 506 14.69 2.94 0.08
CA ILE A 506 15.39 2.59 1.32
C ILE A 506 16.65 3.44 1.52
N PRO A 507 17.51 3.68 0.49
CA PRO A 507 18.68 4.54 0.66
C PRO A 507 18.33 5.98 1.10
N LEU A 508 17.26 6.56 0.54
CA LEU A 508 16.79 7.90 0.91
C LEU A 508 16.15 7.89 2.30
N CYS A 509 15.37 6.85 2.61
CA CYS A 509 14.70 6.72 3.89
C CYS A 509 15.68 6.43 5.05
N ALA A 510 16.88 5.94 4.75
CA ALA A 510 17.93 5.66 5.72
C ALA A 510 18.69 6.92 6.18
N SER A 511 18.52 8.08 5.53
CA SER A 511 19.26 9.31 5.83
C SER A 511 18.35 10.45 6.25
N ALA A 512 18.65 11.06 7.40
CA ALA A 512 17.87 12.19 7.92
C ALA A 512 17.92 13.44 7.04
N ALA A 513 19.10 13.71 6.45
CA ALA A 513 19.35 14.89 5.62
C ALA A 513 18.48 14.93 4.35
N VAL A 514 18.05 13.77 3.87
CA VAL A 514 17.38 13.59 2.56
C VAL A 514 15.88 13.29 2.74
N SER A 515 15.37 13.29 3.99
CA SER A 515 13.97 12.98 4.29
C SER A 515 12.95 13.90 3.61
N GLY A 516 13.31 15.16 3.35
CA GLY A 516 12.51 16.14 2.60
C GLY A 516 12.45 15.88 1.09
N GLU A 517 13.38 15.10 0.55
CA GLU A 517 13.52 14.80 -0.88
C GLU A 517 12.79 13.52 -1.30
N VAL A 518 12.23 12.79 -0.33
CA VAL A 518 11.49 11.55 -0.56
C VAL A 518 10.25 11.80 -1.43
N ASN A 519 10.21 11.10 -2.57
CA ASN A 519 9.24 11.39 -3.62
C ASN A 519 7.84 10.90 -3.25
N GLN A 520 6.95 11.85 -2.95
CA GLN A 520 5.59 11.58 -2.48
C GLN A 520 4.73 10.82 -3.50
N LEU A 521 5.08 10.84 -4.79
CA LEU A 521 4.27 10.21 -5.84
C LEU A 521 4.22 8.68 -5.72
N PHE A 522 5.30 8.02 -5.27
CA PHE A 522 5.28 6.55 -5.08
C PHE A 522 4.33 6.09 -3.99
N ALA A 523 4.11 6.89 -2.96
CA ALA A 523 3.17 6.56 -1.91
C ALA A 523 1.71 6.60 -2.37
N THR A 524 1.41 7.29 -3.47
CA THR A 524 0.05 7.45 -4.00
C THR A 524 -0.39 6.25 -4.86
N ALA A 525 -0.36 5.03 -4.31
CA ALA A 525 -1.14 3.83 -4.64
C ALA A 525 -1.37 3.40 -6.12
N ALA A 526 -0.74 4.00 -7.12
CA ALA A 526 -1.17 3.86 -8.50
C ALA A 526 -0.41 2.80 -9.32
N LEU A 527 0.72 2.30 -8.81
CA LEU A 527 1.63 1.41 -9.54
C LEU A 527 1.40 -0.11 -9.34
N ARG A 528 0.41 -0.53 -8.52
CA ARG A 528 0.13 -1.95 -8.18
C ARG A 528 1.40 -2.78 -7.87
N ILE A 529 2.33 -2.21 -7.11
CA ILE A 529 3.68 -2.79 -6.90
C ILE A 529 3.65 -4.11 -6.09
N GLU A 530 2.53 -4.39 -5.43
CA GLU A 530 2.25 -5.66 -4.76
C GLU A 530 2.58 -6.87 -5.66
N THR A 531 2.32 -6.80 -6.97
CA THR A 531 2.58 -7.93 -7.89
C THR A 531 4.08 -8.21 -8.11
N LEU A 532 4.95 -7.19 -8.06
CA LEU A 532 6.40 -7.40 -8.21
C LEU A 532 7.01 -8.00 -6.94
N VAL A 533 6.53 -7.55 -5.79
CA VAL A 533 6.94 -8.13 -4.49
C VAL A 533 6.47 -9.58 -4.41
N GLN A 534 5.24 -9.88 -4.85
CA GLN A 534 4.73 -11.25 -4.95
C GLN A 534 5.54 -12.10 -5.92
N LEU A 535 5.98 -11.57 -7.05
CA LEU A 535 6.86 -12.28 -7.98
C LEU A 535 8.17 -12.68 -7.29
N CYS A 536 8.83 -11.76 -6.56
CA CYS A 536 10.04 -12.08 -5.80
C CYS A 536 9.80 -13.20 -4.78
N VAL A 537 8.71 -13.12 -4.02
CA VAL A 537 8.38 -14.12 -2.99
C VAL A 537 8.06 -15.47 -3.63
N TRP A 538 7.27 -15.48 -4.70
CA TRP A 538 6.88 -16.70 -5.41
C TRP A 538 8.08 -17.40 -6.05
N SER A 539 8.97 -16.66 -6.72
CA SER A 539 10.18 -17.25 -7.30
C SER A 539 11.15 -17.77 -6.24
N ALA A 540 11.34 -17.05 -5.12
CA ALA A 540 12.17 -17.55 -4.02
C ALA A 540 11.61 -18.85 -3.41
N ILE A 541 10.29 -18.93 -3.24
CA ILE A 541 9.59 -20.13 -2.77
C ILE A 541 9.82 -21.30 -3.73
N HIS A 542 9.59 -21.07 -5.03
CA HIS A 542 9.70 -22.12 -6.05
C HIS A 542 11.12 -22.68 -6.12
N ASN A 543 12.12 -21.80 -6.25
CA ASN A 543 13.52 -22.23 -6.33
C ASN A 543 13.96 -22.97 -5.07
N THR A 544 13.42 -22.61 -3.90
CA THR A 544 13.74 -23.34 -2.66
C THR A 544 13.16 -24.77 -2.70
N ARG A 545 11.97 -24.97 -3.27
CA ARG A 545 11.39 -26.31 -3.45
C ARG A 545 12.19 -27.14 -4.44
N GLU A 546 12.64 -26.53 -5.54
CA GLU A 546 13.50 -27.22 -6.52
C GLU A 546 14.84 -27.62 -5.91
N ASP A 547 15.51 -26.72 -5.18
CA ASP A 547 16.74 -27.01 -4.46
C ASP A 547 16.56 -28.17 -3.46
N GLU A 548 15.40 -28.27 -2.80
CA GLU A 548 15.06 -29.36 -1.88
C GLU A 548 14.85 -30.70 -2.60
N LEU A 549 14.12 -30.70 -3.72
CA LEU A 549 13.89 -31.89 -4.55
C LEU A 549 15.20 -32.42 -5.14
N GLU A 550 16.07 -31.54 -5.67
CA GLU A 550 17.39 -31.95 -6.18
C GLU A 550 18.27 -32.55 -5.09
N LEU A 551 18.17 -32.04 -3.86
CA LEU A 551 18.89 -32.59 -2.71
C LEU A 551 18.37 -33.99 -2.33
N GLU A 552 17.05 -34.19 -2.35
CA GLU A 552 16.41 -35.49 -2.07
C GLU A 552 16.73 -36.53 -3.16
N GLU A 553 16.68 -36.16 -4.43
CA GLU A 553 17.07 -37.02 -5.56
C GLU A 553 18.57 -37.35 -5.53
N GLY A 554 19.43 -36.38 -5.19
CA GLY A 554 20.87 -36.58 -5.04
C GLY A 554 21.25 -37.49 -3.87
N ILE A 555 20.45 -37.49 -2.79
CA ILE A 555 20.61 -38.42 -1.66
C ILE A 555 20.14 -39.82 -2.07
N SER A 556 18.98 -39.95 -2.73
CA SER A 556 18.47 -41.23 -3.23
C SER A 556 19.41 -41.88 -4.27
N ALA A 557 20.01 -41.09 -5.15
CA ALA A 557 21.00 -41.57 -6.12
C ALA A 557 22.31 -42.04 -5.47
N LYS A 558 22.71 -41.43 -4.35
CA LYS A 558 23.88 -41.88 -3.56
C LYS A 558 23.59 -43.13 -2.74
N GLU A 559 22.39 -43.26 -2.17
CA GLU A 559 21.96 -44.47 -1.45
C GLU A 559 21.82 -45.67 -2.41
N ASN A 560 21.31 -45.46 -3.62
CA ASN A 560 21.23 -46.50 -4.65
C ASN A 560 22.61 -46.91 -5.20
N ASN A 561 23.59 -46.01 -5.26
CA ASN A 561 24.96 -46.33 -5.68
C ASN A 561 25.79 -47.01 -4.57
N VAL A 562 25.45 -46.82 -3.29
CA VAL A 562 26.06 -47.56 -2.18
C VAL A 562 25.47 -48.98 -2.07
N GLY A 563 24.25 -49.20 -2.56
CA GLY A 563 23.63 -50.52 -2.68
C GLY A 563 24.08 -51.37 -3.88
N ALA A 564 24.79 -50.78 -4.85
CA ALA A 564 25.19 -51.44 -6.10
C ALA A 564 26.69 -51.84 -6.16
N SER A 565 27.41 -51.82 -5.03
CA SER A 565 28.83 -52.24 -4.96
C SER A 565 29.05 -53.56 -4.22
N THR A 566 28.14 -54.51 -4.37
CA THR A 566 28.33 -55.92 -4.07
C THR A 566 27.59 -56.75 -5.11
N ASP A 567 28.20 -56.91 -6.30
CA ASP A 567 28.32 -58.19 -7.00
C ASP A 567 28.83 -58.01 -8.46
N GLN A 568 29.91 -58.75 -8.74
CA GLN A 568 30.36 -59.32 -10.03
C GLN A 568 30.89 -58.37 -11.12
N ASP A 569 32.19 -58.37 -11.40
CA ASP A 569 33.00 -59.36 -12.18
C ASP A 569 32.83 -59.25 -13.71
N GLU A 570 33.94 -58.82 -14.31
CA GLU A 570 34.54 -59.22 -15.58
C GLU A 570 33.84 -59.00 -16.96
N VAL A 571 34.69 -58.46 -17.84
CA VAL A 571 34.74 -58.53 -19.32
C VAL A 571 33.98 -57.46 -20.14
N SER A 572 34.76 -56.49 -20.60
CA SER A 572 34.59 -55.82 -21.90
C SER A 572 35.91 -55.85 -22.68
N PRO A 573 35.88 -56.05 -24.00
CA PRO A 573 36.93 -55.56 -24.88
C PRO A 573 36.40 -54.43 -25.80
N ALA A 574 37.01 -53.25 -25.58
CA ALA A 574 37.47 -52.15 -26.44
C ALA A 574 37.50 -52.32 -28.01
N PRO A 575 38.03 -51.35 -28.81
CA PRO A 575 38.10 -49.86 -28.78
C PRO A 575 37.85 -49.19 -30.17
N ARG A 576 37.92 -47.83 -30.26
CA ARG A 576 38.73 -47.00 -31.23
C ARG A 576 38.09 -45.63 -31.54
N GLU A 577 38.77 -44.53 -31.15
CA GLU A 577 39.64 -43.64 -31.98
C GLU A 577 38.88 -42.56 -32.80
N ARG A 578 39.15 -41.27 -32.54
CA ARG A 578 40.09 -40.46 -33.35
C ARG A 578 40.18 -38.99 -32.89
N PHE A 579 41.41 -38.60 -32.58
CA PHE A 579 41.95 -37.23 -32.64
C PHE A 579 42.35 -36.87 -34.08
N THR A 580 42.44 -35.56 -34.38
CA THR A 580 43.52 -34.88 -35.14
C THR A 580 43.39 -33.36 -34.88
N ALA A 581 44.29 -32.70 -34.14
CA ALA A 581 45.63 -32.16 -34.49
C ALA A 581 45.55 -30.64 -34.88
N GLY A 582 46.39 -29.71 -34.38
CA GLY A 582 47.59 -29.89 -33.56
C GLY A 582 48.23 -28.60 -32.99
N THR A 583 49.25 -28.84 -32.14
CA THR A 583 50.52 -28.13 -31.86
C THR A 583 50.57 -26.60 -31.85
N THR A 584 51.02 -25.94 -30.77
CA THR A 584 52.45 -25.82 -30.38
C THR A 584 52.70 -25.69 -28.86
N LYS A 585 53.93 -26.07 -28.45
CA LYS A 585 54.50 -26.28 -27.10
C LYS A 585 54.97 -24.99 -26.41
N THR A 586 54.97 -24.98 -25.05
CA THR A 586 56.15 -24.70 -24.18
C THR A 586 55.81 -24.93 -22.67
N VAL A 587 56.33 -26.00 -22.03
CA VAL A 587 57.33 -26.01 -20.90
C VAL A 587 56.86 -25.23 -19.65
N GLY A 588 56.45 -25.80 -18.51
CA GLY A 588 57.12 -26.74 -17.59
C GLY A 588 57.53 -26.01 -16.28
N ILE A 589 57.11 -26.44 -15.07
CA ILE A 589 57.91 -26.97 -13.92
C ILE A 589 57.10 -26.72 -12.58
N PRO A 590 57.21 -27.48 -11.46
CA PRO A 590 56.13 -28.35 -10.99
C PRO A 590 55.67 -28.09 -9.52
N LEU A 591 54.69 -28.85 -9.05
CA LEU A 591 54.27 -28.94 -7.65
C LEU A 591 55.29 -29.71 -6.78
N PRO A 592 55.47 -29.38 -5.49
CA PRO A 592 56.17 -30.22 -4.53
C PRO A 592 55.23 -31.23 -3.84
N PRO A 593 55.80 -32.29 -3.20
CA PRO A 593 55.14 -33.58 -3.02
C PRO A 593 54.40 -33.74 -1.69
N THR A 594 53.34 -34.54 -1.72
CA THR A 594 52.73 -35.19 -0.55
C THR A 594 53.63 -36.30 0.02
N PRO A 595 53.81 -36.39 1.34
CA PRO A 595 54.24 -37.63 1.98
C PRO A 595 53.04 -38.44 2.48
N SER A 596 52.99 -39.69 2.03
CA SER A 596 52.33 -40.85 2.66
C SER A 596 53.43 -41.58 3.45
N ALA A 597 53.26 -42.33 4.54
CA ALA A 597 52.11 -42.94 5.22
C ALA A 597 52.57 -43.44 6.62
N ARG A 598 51.60 -43.91 7.41
CA ARG A 598 51.68 -44.96 8.48
C ARG A 598 52.22 -44.56 9.86
N THR A 599 51.32 -44.58 10.86
CA THR A 599 51.22 -45.66 11.87
C THR A 599 49.91 -45.60 12.68
N ALA A 600 49.26 -46.76 12.77
CA ALA A 600 48.43 -47.33 13.84
C ALA A 600 47.58 -46.46 14.81
N GLU A 601 46.27 -46.82 14.82
CA GLU A 601 45.44 -47.16 15.98
C GLU A 601 44.71 -46.08 16.84
N LEU A 602 43.39 -46.34 16.94
CA LEU A 602 42.39 -45.95 17.96
C LEU A 602 42.23 -44.46 18.34
N GLY A 603 41.12 -43.87 17.88
CA GLY A 603 40.56 -42.65 18.49
C GLY A 603 39.42 -42.05 17.68
N SER A 604 38.31 -41.69 18.34
CA SER A 604 37.05 -41.18 17.80
C SER A 604 37.18 -40.24 16.59
N ALA A 605 36.46 -40.54 15.50
CA ALA A 605 36.30 -39.64 14.37
C ALA A 605 35.48 -38.41 14.80
N ALA A 606 36.17 -37.32 15.10
CA ALA A 606 35.62 -35.98 15.08
C ALA A 606 35.17 -35.67 13.64
N THR A 607 33.88 -35.40 13.47
CA THR A 607 33.32 -34.82 12.25
C THR A 607 34.00 -33.48 11.99
N THR A 608 34.75 -33.39 10.89
CA THR A 608 35.16 -32.12 10.29
C THR A 608 33.91 -31.25 10.03
N PRO A 609 33.92 -29.95 10.37
CA PRO A 609 32.78 -29.08 10.14
C PRO A 609 32.57 -28.95 8.63
N SER A 610 31.38 -29.33 8.16
CA SER A 610 30.97 -29.06 6.78
C SER A 610 30.97 -27.55 6.56
N LEU A 611 31.48 -27.12 5.39
CA LEU A 611 31.37 -25.74 4.93
C LEU A 611 29.90 -25.28 5.07
N PRO A 612 29.63 -24.06 5.58
CA PRO A 612 28.26 -23.59 5.76
C PRO A 612 27.55 -23.64 4.41
N ARG A 613 26.43 -24.39 4.35
CA ARG A 613 25.60 -24.47 3.16
C ARG A 613 25.16 -23.05 2.76
N PRO A 614 25.15 -22.72 1.46
CA PRO A 614 24.62 -21.43 1.01
C PRO A 614 23.17 -21.26 1.50
N PRO A 615 22.74 -20.05 1.86
CA PRO A 615 21.37 -19.82 2.30
C PRO A 615 20.40 -20.18 1.17
N THR A 616 19.29 -20.84 1.52
CA THR A 616 18.24 -21.13 0.55
C THR A 616 17.70 -19.84 -0.08
N PRO A 617 17.10 -19.89 -1.28
CA PRO A 617 16.56 -18.71 -1.94
C PRO A 617 15.58 -17.91 -1.07
N CYS A 618 14.70 -18.59 -0.31
CA CYS A 618 13.83 -17.96 0.68
C CYS A 618 14.60 -17.24 1.79
N MET A 619 15.64 -17.87 2.35
CA MET A 619 16.49 -17.25 3.39
C MET A 619 17.26 -16.06 2.84
N ALA A 620 17.79 -16.15 1.62
CA ALA A 620 18.51 -15.05 0.97
C ALA A 620 17.61 -13.83 0.74
N LEU A 621 16.39 -14.03 0.24
CA LEU A 621 15.39 -12.96 0.11
C LEU A 621 15.03 -12.37 1.48
N PHE A 622 14.79 -13.22 2.47
CA PHE A 622 14.47 -12.77 3.83
C PHE A 622 15.61 -11.96 4.47
N HIS A 623 16.88 -12.32 4.27
CA HIS A 623 18.00 -11.53 4.75
C HIS A 623 18.03 -10.11 4.14
N ARG A 624 17.67 -9.97 2.85
CA ARG A 624 17.52 -8.65 2.21
C ARG A 624 16.35 -7.86 2.80
N ILE A 625 15.20 -8.50 3.00
CA ILE A 625 14.04 -7.86 3.66
C ILE A 625 14.41 -7.40 5.07
N ARG A 626 15.05 -8.25 5.87
CA ARG A 626 15.49 -7.94 7.24
C ARG A 626 16.45 -6.76 7.27
N ARG A 627 17.43 -6.72 6.35
CA ARG A 627 18.36 -5.59 6.21
C ARG A 627 17.59 -4.30 5.93
N ASP A 628 16.69 -4.31 4.96
CA ASP A 628 15.98 -3.11 4.52
C ASP A 628 14.99 -2.60 5.57
N VAL A 629 14.30 -3.50 6.30
CA VAL A 629 13.46 -3.12 7.45
C VAL A 629 14.30 -2.49 8.55
N SER A 630 15.51 -3.02 8.80
CA SER A 630 16.43 -2.44 9.80
C SER A 630 16.94 -1.06 9.37
N LEU A 631 17.27 -0.88 8.09
CA LEU A 631 17.68 0.42 7.53
C LEU A 631 16.53 1.43 7.57
N LEU A 632 15.31 1.01 7.22
CA LEU A 632 14.13 1.86 7.29
C LEU A 632 13.85 2.28 8.74
N PHE A 633 13.98 1.36 9.70
CA PHE A 633 13.82 1.65 11.12
C PHE A 633 14.89 2.64 11.63
N ALA A 634 16.16 2.38 11.32
CA ALA A 634 17.28 3.24 11.71
C ALA A 634 17.15 4.66 11.11
N GLY A 635 16.80 4.76 9.82
CA GLY A 635 16.60 6.06 9.19
C GLY A 635 15.45 6.87 9.80
N ASN A 636 14.36 6.21 10.20
CA ASN A 636 13.30 6.87 10.97
C ASN A 636 13.80 7.35 12.34
N GLU A 637 14.67 6.59 13.00
CA GLU A 637 15.31 6.98 14.25
C GLU A 637 16.27 8.16 14.09
N ASP A 638 17.08 8.19 13.03
CA ASP A 638 18.01 9.29 12.73
C ASP A 638 17.27 10.60 12.41
N VAL A 639 16.15 10.52 11.67
CA VAL A 639 15.27 11.66 11.44
C VAL A 639 14.73 12.21 12.77
N LEU A 640 14.36 11.32 13.71
CA LEU A 640 13.88 11.73 15.03
C LEU A 640 14.97 12.40 15.87
N GLN A 641 16.21 11.91 15.80
CA GLN A 641 17.34 12.48 16.54
C GLN A 641 17.73 13.86 16.01
N SER A 642 17.65 14.08 14.69
CA SER A 642 17.94 15.37 14.06
C SER A 642 16.82 16.41 14.20
N THR A 643 15.61 15.99 14.58
CA THR A 643 14.45 16.88 14.82
C THR A 643 13.88 16.72 16.25
N PRO A 644 14.54 17.28 17.28
CA PRO A 644 14.18 17.05 18.69
C PRO A 644 12.77 17.54 19.07
N GLU A 645 12.20 18.49 18.32
CA GLU A 645 10.80 18.92 18.48
C GLU A 645 9.80 17.86 17.94
N ALA A 646 10.13 17.14 16.86
CA ALA A 646 9.30 16.07 16.28
C ALA A 646 9.38 14.76 17.10
N ALA A 647 10.49 14.53 17.81
CA ALA A 647 10.60 13.45 18.78
C ALA A 647 9.67 13.63 20.00
N ARG A 648 9.35 14.88 20.37
CA ARG A 648 8.48 15.22 21.52
C ARG A 648 7.03 15.49 21.15
N VAL A 649 6.75 15.93 19.92
CA VAL A 649 5.41 16.33 19.46
C VAL A 649 5.10 15.56 18.19
N ARG A 650 4.20 14.56 18.31
CA ARG A 650 3.46 13.77 17.29
C ARG A 650 3.96 13.91 15.84
N ALA A 651 4.06 12.77 15.13
CA ALA A 651 4.38 12.59 13.70
C ALA A 651 3.71 13.50 12.64
N LYS A 652 2.91 14.50 13.02
CA LYS A 652 2.34 15.56 12.18
C LYS A 652 3.38 16.48 11.53
N ASN A 653 4.60 16.56 12.07
CA ASN A 653 5.67 17.42 11.54
C ASN A 653 6.64 16.68 10.60
N PHE A 654 6.43 15.39 10.36
CA PHE A 654 7.26 14.66 9.40
C PHE A 654 6.91 15.07 7.96
N PRO A 655 7.89 15.06 7.03
CA PRO A 655 7.62 15.21 5.61
C PRO A 655 6.57 14.18 5.17
N TYR A 656 5.43 14.65 4.65
CA TYR A 656 4.31 13.79 4.26
C TYR A 656 4.74 12.67 3.29
N GLY A 657 5.64 12.99 2.35
CA GLY A 657 6.25 12.02 1.43
C GLY A 657 6.94 10.86 2.13
N PHE A 658 7.80 11.17 3.10
CA PHE A 658 8.54 10.20 3.89
C PHE A 658 7.60 9.26 4.67
N CYS A 659 6.59 9.82 5.35
CA CYS A 659 5.58 9.03 6.07
C CYS A 659 4.84 8.09 5.12
N ALA A 660 4.39 8.62 3.99
CA ALA A 660 3.55 7.90 3.06
C ALA A 660 4.31 6.75 2.39
N ILE A 661 5.59 6.94 2.02
CA ILE A 661 6.45 5.87 1.51
C ILE A 661 6.75 4.84 2.61
N THR A 662 7.13 5.28 3.81
CA THR A 662 7.41 4.36 4.93
C THR A 662 6.21 3.45 5.20
N LEU A 663 5.01 4.00 5.28
CA LEU A 663 3.78 3.24 5.50
C LEU A 663 3.43 2.29 4.34
N ALA A 664 3.66 2.71 3.10
CA ALA A 664 3.45 1.86 1.92
C ALA A 664 4.45 0.69 1.91
N THR A 665 5.73 0.96 2.14
CA THR A 665 6.79 -0.06 2.24
C THR A 665 6.51 -1.05 3.37
N VAL A 666 6.14 -0.56 4.56
CA VAL A 666 5.78 -1.43 5.71
C VAL A 666 4.63 -2.37 5.35
N ARG A 667 3.59 -1.87 4.66
CA ARG A 667 2.48 -2.71 4.19
C ARG A 667 2.95 -3.79 3.21
N LEU A 668 3.77 -3.42 2.23
CA LEU A 668 4.25 -4.34 1.19
C LEU A 668 5.15 -5.43 1.77
N LEU A 669 6.13 -5.06 2.60
CA LEU A 669 7.05 -5.99 3.24
C LEU A 669 6.33 -6.90 4.24
N PHE A 670 5.37 -6.38 5.01
CA PHE A 670 4.57 -7.22 5.91
C PHE A 670 3.73 -8.26 5.15
N HIS A 671 3.13 -7.89 4.01
CA HIS A 671 2.43 -8.87 3.17
C HIS A 671 3.38 -9.93 2.60
N ALA A 672 4.60 -9.53 2.19
CA ALA A 672 5.60 -10.47 1.68
C ALA A 672 5.96 -11.54 2.70
N VAL A 673 6.39 -11.13 3.90
CA VAL A 673 6.84 -12.06 4.98
C VAL A 673 5.72 -12.91 5.56
N ARG A 674 4.46 -12.49 5.42
CA ARG A 674 3.28 -13.26 5.87
C ARG A 674 2.73 -14.23 4.82
N THR A 675 3.41 -14.39 3.69
CA THR A 675 3.08 -15.45 2.72
C THR A 675 3.31 -16.78 3.42
N ALA A 676 2.30 -17.66 3.47
CA ALA A 676 2.28 -18.84 4.35
C ALA A 676 3.58 -19.65 4.27
N GLU A 677 4.07 -19.91 3.07
CA GLU A 677 5.26 -20.71 2.87
C GLU A 677 6.56 -19.98 3.23
N LEU A 678 6.69 -18.69 2.91
CA LEU A 678 7.84 -17.91 3.37
C LEU A 678 7.85 -17.81 4.90
N TYR A 679 6.68 -17.64 5.52
CA TYR A 679 6.55 -17.58 6.98
C TYR A 679 7.04 -18.88 7.65
N HIS A 680 6.65 -20.05 7.12
CA HIS A 680 7.04 -21.35 7.70
C HIS A 680 8.51 -21.74 7.43
N ARG A 681 9.14 -21.19 6.39
CA ARG A 681 10.54 -21.49 6.04
C ARG A 681 11.57 -20.68 6.84
N ILE A 682 11.16 -19.61 7.51
CA ILE A 682 12.05 -18.74 8.29
C ILE A 682 11.90 -19.06 9.78
N ALA A 683 13.03 -19.18 10.49
CA ALA A 683 13.00 -19.41 11.93
C ALA A 683 12.26 -18.28 12.66
N PRO A 684 11.36 -18.58 13.62
CA PRO A 684 10.62 -17.56 14.36
C PRO A 684 11.53 -16.53 15.05
N THR A 685 12.74 -16.93 15.44
CA THR A 685 13.77 -16.07 16.07
C THR A 685 14.23 -14.93 15.16
N ASP A 686 14.31 -15.19 13.87
CA ASP A 686 14.73 -14.21 12.88
C ASP A 686 13.55 -13.37 12.38
N MET A 687 12.36 -13.97 12.31
CA MET A 687 11.13 -13.29 11.89
C MET A 687 10.64 -12.27 12.92
N LEU A 688 10.73 -12.57 14.22
CA LEU A 688 10.17 -11.71 15.27
C LEU A 688 10.71 -10.26 15.25
N PRO A 689 12.04 -10.00 15.18
CA PRO A 689 12.56 -8.64 15.08
C PRO A 689 12.02 -7.86 13.87
N VAL A 690 11.88 -8.53 12.72
CA VAL A 690 11.38 -7.91 11.49
C VAL A 690 9.93 -7.49 11.65
N ILE A 691 9.05 -8.37 12.14
CA ILE A 691 7.65 -8.04 12.37
C ILE A 691 7.49 -6.98 13.46
N ALA A 692 8.31 -7.01 14.52
CA ALA A 692 8.29 -6.02 15.59
C ALA A 692 8.67 -4.62 15.08
N GLN A 693 9.71 -4.51 14.25
CA GLN A 693 10.11 -3.24 13.61
C GLN A 693 9.04 -2.72 12.64
N LEU A 694 8.44 -3.59 11.82
CA LEU A 694 7.34 -3.23 10.92
C LEU A 694 6.11 -2.75 11.71
N PHE A 695 5.77 -3.42 12.81
CA PHE A 695 4.71 -3.01 13.72
C PHE A 695 5.01 -1.64 14.33
N ALA A 696 6.24 -1.42 14.81
CA ALA A 696 6.66 -0.17 15.43
C ALA A 696 6.55 1.01 14.45
N LEU A 697 7.07 0.86 13.23
CA LEU A 697 6.96 1.86 12.18
C LEU A 697 5.49 2.16 11.84
N ARG A 698 4.64 1.12 11.77
CA ARG A 698 3.21 1.33 11.54
C ARG A 698 2.52 2.03 12.71
N ALA A 699 2.83 1.65 13.95
CA ALA A 699 2.20 2.19 15.15
C ALA A 699 2.61 3.64 15.42
N TYR A 700 3.84 4.00 15.05
CA TYR A 700 4.41 5.34 15.22
C TYR A 700 3.66 6.42 14.43
N TYR A 701 3.22 6.13 13.20
CA TYR A 701 2.51 7.08 12.34
C TYR A 701 0.97 7.00 12.52
N PRO A 702 0.35 8.01 13.17
CA PRO A 702 -1.10 8.06 13.33
C PRO A 702 -1.80 8.39 12.01
N LEU A 703 -3.02 7.88 11.84
CA LEU A 703 -3.87 8.22 10.70
C LEU A 703 -4.24 9.70 10.72
N SER A 704 -4.23 10.36 9.56
CA SER A 704 -4.75 11.73 9.47
C SER A 704 -6.27 11.73 9.71
N PRO A 705 -6.82 12.70 10.48
CA PRO A 705 -8.27 12.80 10.70
C PRO A 705 -9.06 13.03 9.41
N SER A 706 -8.41 13.49 8.33
CA SER A 706 -9.02 13.71 7.01
C SER A 706 -9.16 12.43 6.16
N GLU A 707 -8.67 11.28 6.62
CA GLU A 707 -8.74 10.04 5.86
C GLU A 707 -10.13 9.37 5.89
N SER A 708 -10.49 8.74 4.77
CA SER A 708 -11.76 8.05 4.60
C SER A 708 -11.92 6.88 5.58
N ASP A 709 -13.16 6.58 5.96
CA ASP A 709 -13.47 5.45 6.87
C ASP A 709 -12.92 4.11 6.36
N ALA A 710 -12.87 3.93 5.03
CA ALA A 710 -12.33 2.73 4.40
C ALA A 710 -10.83 2.55 4.70
N VAL A 711 -10.04 3.62 4.63
CA VAL A 711 -8.60 3.59 4.93
C VAL A 711 -8.38 3.34 6.42
N ARG A 712 -9.18 3.97 7.29
CA ARG A 712 -9.14 3.73 8.74
C ARG A 712 -9.45 2.27 9.08
N LYS A 713 -10.46 1.67 8.45
CA LYS A 713 -10.82 0.26 8.63
C LYS A 713 -9.73 -0.69 8.13
N ALA A 714 -9.16 -0.42 6.95
CA ALA A 714 -8.06 -1.21 6.39
C ALA A 714 -6.81 -1.17 7.29
N THR A 715 -6.48 0.00 7.83
CA THR A 715 -5.40 0.16 8.80
C THR A 715 -5.63 -0.64 10.07
N ARG A 716 -6.83 -0.56 10.67
CA ARG A 716 -7.13 -1.34 11.89
C ARG A 716 -7.00 -2.83 11.65
N ARG A 717 -7.44 -3.32 10.48
CA ARG A 717 -7.26 -4.71 10.08
C ARG A 717 -5.78 -5.08 9.96
N MET A 718 -4.96 -4.23 9.33
CA MET A 718 -3.52 -4.46 9.21
C MET A 718 -2.85 -4.54 10.59
N MET A 719 -3.14 -3.60 11.49
CA MET A 719 -2.61 -3.60 12.85
C MET A 719 -3.01 -4.86 13.62
N ALA A 720 -4.28 -5.28 13.53
CA ALA A 720 -4.74 -6.51 14.16
C ALA A 720 -4.04 -7.76 13.58
N LEU A 721 -3.80 -7.78 12.26
CA LEU A 721 -3.05 -8.87 11.61
C LEU A 721 -1.59 -8.91 12.10
N MET A 722 -0.90 -7.77 12.18
CA MET A 722 0.46 -7.69 12.73
C MET A 722 0.52 -8.17 14.18
N GLN A 723 -0.43 -7.75 15.01
CA GLN A 723 -0.53 -8.20 16.41
C GLN A 723 -0.73 -9.71 16.53
N ASN A 724 -1.61 -10.28 15.71
CA ASN A 724 -1.81 -11.73 15.68
C ASN A 724 -0.56 -12.48 15.23
N THR A 725 0.15 -11.99 14.21
CA THR A 725 1.42 -12.59 13.77
C THR A 725 2.49 -12.51 14.85
N LEU A 726 2.62 -11.37 15.54
CA LEU A 726 3.53 -11.23 16.68
C LEU A 726 3.22 -12.24 17.79
N ALA A 727 1.95 -12.46 18.11
CA ALA A 727 1.52 -13.38 19.16
C ALA A 727 1.73 -14.87 18.80
N LEU A 728 1.78 -15.22 17.50
CA LEU A 728 1.98 -16.60 17.05
C LEU A 728 3.46 -17.02 17.12
N LEU A 729 4.39 -16.12 16.77
CA LEU A 729 5.82 -16.45 16.65
C LEU A 729 6.45 -17.10 17.90
N PRO A 730 6.23 -16.60 19.14
CA PRO A 730 6.80 -17.23 20.32
C PRO A 730 6.20 -18.61 20.65
N GLN A 731 5.02 -18.94 20.12
CA GLN A 731 4.39 -20.26 20.35
C GLN A 731 5.12 -21.37 19.59
N GLU A 732 5.86 -20.99 18.53
CA GLU A 732 6.67 -21.89 17.72
C GLU A 732 8.12 -22.01 18.24
N MET A 733 8.48 -21.28 19.30
CA MET A 733 9.83 -21.28 19.89
C MET A 733 9.94 -22.24 21.07
N ASN A 734 11.15 -22.77 21.31
CA ASN A 734 11.42 -23.52 22.54
C ASN A 734 11.61 -22.58 23.77
N ALA A 735 11.44 -23.14 24.96
CA ALA A 735 11.57 -22.44 26.24
C ALA A 735 12.88 -21.65 26.40
N VAL A 736 14.00 -22.25 26.01
CA VAL A 736 15.34 -21.64 26.09
C VAL A 736 15.41 -20.38 25.23
N THR A 737 14.86 -20.43 24.03
CA THR A 737 14.89 -19.32 23.07
C THR A 737 14.04 -18.15 23.55
N VAL A 738 12.85 -18.44 24.09
CA VAL A 738 11.96 -17.42 24.67
C VAL A 738 12.66 -16.71 25.84
N ASN A 739 13.30 -17.47 26.75
CA ASN A 739 14.08 -16.90 27.86
C ASN A 739 15.26 -16.05 27.38
N GLN A 740 15.99 -16.50 26.36
CA GLN A 740 17.08 -15.71 25.77
C GLN A 740 16.57 -14.39 25.17
N LEU A 741 15.39 -14.40 24.54
CA LEU A 741 14.80 -13.20 23.94
C LEU A 741 14.37 -12.18 24.99
N LEU A 742 13.79 -12.65 26.09
CA LEU A 742 13.44 -11.82 27.25
C LEU A 742 14.69 -11.13 27.81
N CYS A 743 15.75 -11.89 28.07
CA CYS A 743 17.01 -11.39 28.63
C CYS A 743 17.76 -10.44 27.69
N ARG A 744 17.84 -10.77 26.39
CA ARG A 744 18.67 -10.01 25.42
C ARG A 744 17.95 -8.80 24.83
N THR A 745 16.62 -8.80 24.78
CA THR A 745 15.86 -7.77 24.07
C THR A 745 14.98 -6.95 25.00
N LEU A 746 14.08 -7.58 25.75
CA LEU A 746 13.06 -6.86 26.53
C LEU A 746 13.65 -6.20 27.80
N ILE A 747 14.53 -6.87 28.54
CA ILE A 747 15.15 -6.29 29.75
C ILE A 747 15.99 -5.04 29.41
N PRO A 748 16.89 -5.04 28.41
CA PRO A 748 17.64 -3.84 28.04
C PRO A 748 16.75 -2.70 27.53
N MET A 749 15.64 -2.99 26.86
CA MET A 749 14.69 -1.97 26.43
C MET A 749 13.97 -1.34 27.62
N SER A 750 13.57 -2.14 28.62
CA SER A 750 12.87 -1.67 29.82
C SER A 750 13.69 -0.68 30.66
N THR A 751 15.02 -0.88 30.73
CA THR A 751 15.93 -0.03 31.51
C THR A 751 16.26 1.30 30.82
N LYS A 752 16.13 1.37 29.48
CA LYS A 752 16.37 2.58 28.68
C LYS A 752 15.10 3.43 28.45
N MET A 753 13.97 3.07 29.06
CA MET A 753 12.65 3.69 28.83
C MET A 753 12.50 5.16 29.29
N SER A 754 13.52 5.76 29.90
CA SER A 754 13.49 7.18 30.31
C SER A 754 13.54 8.15 29.12
N GLN A 755 13.74 7.66 27.89
CA GLN A 755 13.76 8.47 26.68
C GLN A 755 12.36 8.62 26.06
N ALA A 756 12.00 9.84 25.65
CA ALA A 756 10.72 10.17 25.00
C ALA A 756 10.59 9.65 23.55
N ASN A 757 11.43 8.70 23.11
CA ASN A 757 11.41 8.22 21.73
C ASN A 757 10.21 7.27 21.51
N LEU A 758 9.10 7.83 21.00
CA LEU A 758 7.85 7.08 20.74
C LEU A 758 8.03 5.91 19.77
N LEU A 759 9.01 5.95 18.85
CA LEU A 759 9.28 4.85 17.93
C LEU A 759 9.89 3.64 18.66
N GLN A 760 10.84 3.89 19.57
CA GLN A 760 11.42 2.85 20.43
C GLN A 760 10.38 2.29 21.42
N LEU A 761 9.47 3.14 21.93
CA LEU A 761 8.35 2.67 22.74
C LEU A 761 7.38 1.79 21.93
N ALA A 762 7.15 2.09 20.65
CA ALA A 762 6.34 1.26 19.76
C ALA A 762 7.04 -0.08 19.42
N LEU A 763 8.37 -0.09 19.31
CA LEU A 763 9.15 -1.33 19.16
C LEU A 763 9.04 -2.20 20.42
N PHE A 764 9.19 -1.58 21.59
CA PHE A 764 9.01 -2.27 22.87
C PHE A 764 7.57 -2.80 23.02
N GLU A 765 6.56 -2.04 22.59
CA GLU A 765 5.17 -2.50 22.51
C GLU A 765 5.05 -3.75 21.62
N GLY A 766 5.70 -3.77 20.45
CA GLY A 766 5.69 -4.92 19.54
C GLY A 766 6.24 -6.21 20.18
N TYR A 767 7.39 -6.12 20.84
CA TYR A 767 7.99 -7.26 21.55
C TYR A 767 7.19 -7.68 22.78
N LEU A 768 6.58 -6.74 23.51
CA LEU A 768 5.70 -7.07 24.63
C LEU A 768 4.45 -7.82 24.16
N ARG A 769 3.84 -7.38 23.06
CA ARG A 769 2.66 -8.02 22.48
C ARG A 769 2.94 -9.44 21.99
N SER A 770 4.13 -9.72 21.47
CA SER A 770 4.48 -11.10 21.09
C SER A 770 4.55 -12.00 22.32
N MET A 771 5.10 -11.50 23.42
CA MET A 771 5.27 -12.26 24.66
C MET A 771 4.02 -12.27 25.57
N ALA A 772 2.97 -11.54 25.24
CA ALA A 772 1.71 -11.47 25.99
C ALA A 772 0.77 -12.67 25.75
N THR A 773 1.32 -13.88 25.60
CA THR A 773 0.57 -15.12 25.35
C THR A 773 0.83 -16.16 26.45
N ALA A 774 -0.18 -17.00 26.71
CA ALA A 774 -0.06 -18.05 27.73
C ALA A 774 1.04 -19.08 27.38
N SER A 775 1.22 -19.37 26.09
CA SER A 775 2.28 -20.25 25.60
C SER A 775 3.68 -19.68 25.85
N ALA A 776 3.90 -18.38 25.55
CA ALA A 776 5.17 -17.72 25.86
C ALA A 776 5.44 -17.69 27.37
N ALA A 777 4.41 -17.44 28.20
CA ALA A 777 4.54 -17.48 29.66
C ALA A 777 4.86 -18.90 30.19
N ASN A 778 4.33 -19.95 29.55
CA ASN A 778 4.65 -21.34 29.89
C ASN A 778 6.09 -21.74 29.56
N ALA A 779 6.67 -21.12 28.54
CA ALA A 779 8.06 -21.32 28.13
C ALA A 779 9.09 -20.73 29.11
N VAL A 780 8.68 -19.81 30.00
CA VAL A 780 9.56 -19.21 31.01
C VAL A 780 9.63 -20.09 32.25
N SER A 781 10.84 -20.26 32.79
CA SER A 781 11.04 -20.98 34.05
C SER A 781 10.43 -20.20 35.21
N ASP A 782 9.87 -20.91 36.17
CA ASP A 782 9.14 -20.27 37.27
C ASP A 782 10.05 -19.38 38.13
N GLU A 783 11.33 -19.77 38.27
CA GLU A 783 12.38 -19.02 38.98
C GLU A 783 12.67 -17.64 38.35
N LEU A 784 12.68 -17.56 37.02
CA LEU A 784 12.98 -16.33 36.28
C LEU A 784 11.72 -15.49 36.02
N MET A 785 10.53 -16.10 36.09
CA MET A 785 9.29 -15.43 35.74
C MET A 785 8.99 -14.23 36.65
N LEU A 786 9.23 -14.35 37.97
CA LEU A 786 9.04 -13.26 38.93
C LEU A 786 9.92 -12.05 38.60
N GLN A 787 11.20 -12.29 38.30
CA GLN A 787 12.16 -11.23 38.02
C GLN A 787 11.86 -10.56 36.67
N HIS A 788 11.80 -11.33 35.59
CA HIS A 788 11.62 -10.78 34.26
C HIS A 788 10.29 -10.03 34.11
N TRP A 789 9.22 -10.46 34.79
CA TRP A 789 7.90 -9.83 34.62
C TRP A 789 7.80 -8.55 35.43
N VAL A 790 8.47 -8.46 36.58
CA VAL A 790 8.62 -7.22 37.33
C VAL A 790 9.46 -6.22 36.55
N ASP A 791 10.62 -6.65 36.04
CA ASP A 791 11.58 -5.81 35.31
C ASP A 791 11.00 -5.26 34.00
N ILE A 792 10.08 -5.99 33.36
CA ILE A 792 9.52 -5.63 32.05
C ILE A 792 8.13 -4.97 32.18
N ALA A 793 7.19 -5.55 32.95
CA ALA A 793 5.81 -5.10 32.98
C ALA A 793 5.64 -3.79 33.75
N LEU A 794 6.32 -3.61 34.88
CA LEU A 794 6.17 -2.40 35.69
C LEU A 794 6.65 -1.14 34.94
N PRO A 795 7.83 -1.12 34.31
CA PRO A 795 8.24 0.03 33.50
C PRO A 795 7.30 0.30 32.32
N ALA A 796 6.74 -0.74 31.70
CA ALA A 796 5.78 -0.61 30.60
C ALA A 796 4.45 0.01 31.07
N ILE A 797 3.87 -0.48 32.16
CA ILE A 797 2.55 -0.05 32.66
C ILE A 797 2.63 1.38 33.21
N THR A 798 3.71 1.71 33.94
CA THR A 798 3.89 3.03 34.56
C THR A 798 4.42 4.09 33.59
N ASN A 799 4.73 3.73 32.34
CA ASN A 799 5.20 4.67 31.33
C ASN A 799 4.13 5.72 31.00
N ARG A 800 4.48 7.01 31.15
CA ARG A 800 3.55 8.13 30.92
C ARG A 800 3.44 8.57 29.46
N HIS A 801 4.32 8.09 28.59
CA HIS A 801 4.45 8.54 27.20
C HIS A 801 3.60 7.71 26.22
N SER A 802 3.23 6.47 26.56
CA SER A 802 2.43 5.61 25.67
C SER A 802 1.40 4.77 26.42
N VAL A 803 0.12 5.08 26.19
CA VAL A 803 -1.03 4.30 26.71
C VAL A 803 -1.08 2.90 26.08
N THR A 804 -0.73 2.77 24.79
CA THR A 804 -0.77 1.48 24.09
C THR A 804 0.28 0.52 24.63
N LEU A 805 1.44 1.06 25.02
CA LEU A 805 2.48 0.32 25.72
C LEU A 805 2.03 -0.10 27.12
N SER A 806 1.37 0.78 27.90
CA SER A 806 0.85 0.40 29.22
C SER A 806 -0.18 -0.73 29.13
N ILE A 807 -1.02 -0.71 28.10
CA ILE A 807 -1.96 -1.80 27.80
C ILE A 807 -1.20 -3.09 27.44
N ALA A 808 -0.18 -3.02 26.58
CA ALA A 808 0.64 -4.19 26.24
C ALA A 808 1.39 -4.76 27.46
N GLY A 809 1.88 -3.91 28.36
CA GLY A 809 2.46 -4.33 29.64
C GLY A 809 1.44 -5.01 30.55
N HIS A 810 0.18 -4.55 30.55
CA HIS A 810 -0.91 -5.23 31.26
C HIS A 810 -1.20 -6.60 30.66
N ASP A 811 -1.34 -6.69 29.34
CA ASP A 811 -1.58 -7.95 28.63
C ASP A 811 -0.45 -8.96 28.90
N PHE A 812 0.80 -8.50 28.95
CA PHE A 812 1.97 -9.29 29.30
C PHE A 812 1.94 -9.80 30.74
N LEU A 813 1.58 -8.95 31.71
CA LEU A 813 1.37 -9.38 33.10
C LEU A 813 0.21 -10.38 33.21
N VAL A 814 -0.86 -10.19 32.43
CA VAL A 814 -2.02 -11.09 32.40
C VAL A 814 -1.71 -12.43 31.74
N ALA A 815 -0.71 -12.50 30.87
CA ALA A 815 -0.26 -13.76 30.29
C ALA A 815 0.20 -14.78 31.36
N ALA A 816 0.83 -14.32 32.45
CA ALA A 816 1.20 -15.18 33.57
C ALA A 816 -0.03 -15.80 34.26
N PHE A 817 -1.08 -15.00 34.49
CA PHE A 817 -2.35 -15.51 35.03
C PHE A 817 -3.01 -16.50 34.07
N ARG A 818 -3.01 -16.23 32.76
CA ARG A 818 -3.58 -17.12 31.73
C ARG A 818 -2.86 -18.46 31.61
N ALA A 819 -1.58 -18.50 31.95
CA ALA A 819 -0.77 -19.70 31.96
C ALA A 819 -1.01 -20.58 33.21
N GLU A 820 -1.85 -20.14 34.15
CA GLU A 820 -2.22 -20.88 35.37
C GLU A 820 -0.99 -21.24 36.25
N LYS A 821 0.11 -20.50 36.09
CA LYS A 821 1.39 -20.70 36.80
C LYS A 821 1.24 -20.56 38.30
N TYR A 822 1.88 -21.43 39.09
CA TYR A 822 1.71 -21.46 40.55
C TYR A 822 2.28 -20.23 41.30
N VAL A 823 3.16 -19.43 40.68
CA VAL A 823 3.62 -18.15 41.26
C VAL A 823 2.69 -16.96 40.96
N SER A 824 1.62 -17.16 40.17
CA SER A 824 0.60 -16.12 39.87
C SER A 824 0.04 -15.42 41.13
N PRO A 825 -0.25 -16.11 42.24
CA PRO A 825 -0.74 -15.46 43.45
C PRO A 825 0.26 -14.44 44.03
N LEU A 826 1.58 -14.63 43.84
CA LEU A 826 2.62 -13.72 44.34
C LEU A 826 2.62 -12.36 43.62
N PHE A 827 2.07 -12.27 42.41
CA PHE A 827 1.92 -11.00 41.68
C PHE A 827 0.74 -10.17 42.15
N VAL A 828 -0.21 -10.75 42.89
CA VAL A 828 -1.48 -10.09 43.26
C VAL A 828 -1.27 -8.81 44.09
N PRO A 829 -0.38 -8.77 45.10
CA PRO A 829 -0.11 -7.53 45.83
C PRO A 829 0.41 -6.40 44.92
N THR A 830 1.32 -6.72 43.98
CA THR A 830 1.84 -5.76 42.99
C THR A 830 0.74 -5.35 42.01
N TYR A 831 -0.07 -6.29 41.55
CA TYR A 831 -1.21 -6.06 40.65
C TYR A 831 -2.23 -5.10 41.26
N ILE A 832 -2.58 -5.30 42.54
CA ILE A 832 -3.47 -4.40 43.28
C ILE A 832 -2.83 -3.02 43.44
N SER A 833 -1.57 -2.96 43.89
CA SER A 833 -0.86 -1.70 44.12
C SER A 833 -0.73 -0.83 42.86
N LEU A 834 -0.68 -1.47 41.69
CA LEU A 834 -0.54 -0.82 40.39
C LEU A 834 -1.86 -0.28 39.83
N TYR A 835 -2.94 -1.08 39.88
CA TYR A 835 -4.23 -0.72 39.27
C TYR A 835 -5.23 -0.11 40.25
N VAL A 836 -5.07 -0.35 41.54
CA VAL A 836 -5.94 0.11 42.63
C VAL A 836 -5.07 0.83 43.67
N PRO A 837 -4.44 1.96 43.32
CA PRO A 837 -3.60 2.67 44.27
C PRO A 837 -4.43 3.16 45.45
N SER A 838 -4.01 2.82 46.67
CA SER A 838 -4.51 3.43 47.91
C SER A 838 -4.18 4.92 47.85
N ALA A 839 -5.17 5.79 47.87
CA ALA A 839 -4.97 7.22 47.64
C ALA A 839 -4.47 7.95 48.91
N GLU A 840 -3.40 8.74 48.76
CA GLU A 840 -3.51 10.19 49.00
C GLU A 840 -4.05 10.81 47.70
N LEU A 841 -5.32 11.21 47.70
CA LEU A 841 -5.89 12.06 46.66
C LEU A 841 -5.52 13.49 47.06
N SER A 842 -4.37 13.97 46.57
CA SER A 842 -3.94 15.37 46.50
C SER A 842 -4.85 16.37 47.22
N SER A 843 -4.67 16.50 48.54
CA SER A 843 -5.11 17.66 49.28
C SER A 843 -4.05 18.74 49.11
N THR A 844 -4.44 19.85 48.50
CA THR A 844 -3.82 21.14 48.82
C THR A 844 -4.03 21.40 50.30
N GLY A 845 -3.01 21.15 51.13
CA GLY A 845 -2.95 21.60 52.51
C GLY A 845 -2.59 20.52 53.52
N GLY A 846 -1.36 20.62 54.06
CA GLY A 846 -1.07 20.35 55.47
C GLY A 846 -0.92 18.89 55.93
N GLY A 847 0.33 18.42 55.92
CA GLY A 847 0.98 17.67 57.02
C GLY A 847 0.33 16.41 57.59
N GLY A 848 0.95 15.25 57.32
CA GLY A 848 0.78 14.03 58.12
C GLY A 848 1.37 12.82 57.40
N VAL A 849 2.35 12.14 58.01
CA VAL A 849 3.10 11.02 57.43
C VAL A 849 2.22 9.80 57.18
N GLY A 850 2.11 9.35 55.93
CA GLY A 850 1.44 8.09 55.55
C GLY A 850 1.69 7.65 54.11
N GLN A 851 2.85 7.04 53.84
CA GLN A 851 3.25 6.31 52.62
C GLN A 851 2.69 6.81 51.26
N ARG A 852 3.52 7.58 50.53
CA ARG A 852 3.34 7.85 49.09
C ARG A 852 3.01 6.55 48.35
N SER A 853 1.95 6.55 47.53
CA SER A 853 1.66 5.44 46.61
C SER A 853 2.92 5.08 45.82
N ALA A 854 3.27 3.79 45.79
CA ALA A 854 4.52 3.30 45.19
C ALA A 854 4.58 3.54 43.66
N TYR A 855 3.43 3.78 43.01
CA TYR A 855 3.32 3.92 41.56
C TYR A 855 2.51 5.16 41.15
N PRO A 856 2.82 5.79 40.01
CA PRO A 856 2.07 6.95 39.51
C PRO A 856 0.64 6.59 39.08
N PRO A 857 -0.32 7.54 39.12
CA PRO A 857 -1.69 7.29 38.69
C PRO A 857 -1.77 6.94 37.20
N LEU A 858 -2.52 5.89 36.87
CA LEU A 858 -2.66 5.39 35.49
C LEU A 858 -3.76 6.13 34.71
N PRO A 859 -3.62 6.27 33.38
CA PRO A 859 -4.67 6.83 32.52
C PRO A 859 -5.97 6.02 32.58
N LEU A 860 -7.12 6.70 32.47
CA LEU A 860 -8.45 6.08 32.50
C LEU A 860 -8.61 4.93 31.50
N SER A 861 -8.06 5.05 30.29
CA SER A 861 -8.11 4.01 29.26
C SER A 861 -7.41 2.71 29.67
N VAL A 862 -6.34 2.82 30.47
CA VAL A 862 -5.63 1.67 31.05
C VAL A 862 -6.48 1.02 32.13
N ILE A 863 -7.13 1.82 32.98
CA ILE A 863 -8.04 1.32 34.04
C ILE A 863 -9.29 0.64 33.45
N GLN A 864 -9.85 1.19 32.36
CA GLN A 864 -10.94 0.56 31.61
C GLN A 864 -10.50 -0.75 30.95
N HIS A 865 -9.25 -0.85 30.50
CA HIS A 865 -8.69 -2.11 30.02
C HIS A 865 -8.51 -3.11 31.17
N PHE A 866 -8.01 -2.65 32.32
CA PHE A 866 -7.95 -3.45 33.56
C PHE A 866 -9.31 -4.04 33.95
N ALA A 867 -10.37 -3.23 33.95
CA ALA A 867 -11.71 -3.67 34.29
C ALA A 867 -12.22 -4.80 33.38
N ARG A 868 -11.84 -4.79 32.09
CA ARG A 868 -12.18 -5.86 31.14
C ARG A 868 -11.37 -7.14 31.36
N MET A 869 -10.13 -7.00 31.81
CA MET A 869 -9.16 -8.10 31.92
C MET A 869 -9.10 -8.75 33.31
N VAL A 870 -9.59 -8.08 34.35
CA VAL A 870 -9.54 -8.54 35.75
C VAL A 870 -10.15 -9.93 35.95
N ARG A 871 -11.22 -10.25 35.22
CA ARG A 871 -11.82 -11.59 35.22
C ARG A 871 -10.84 -12.65 34.73
N THR A 872 -10.11 -12.36 33.65
CA THR A 872 -9.15 -13.30 33.07
C THR A 872 -8.00 -13.56 34.04
N ALA A 873 -7.53 -12.50 34.73
CA ALA A 873 -6.54 -12.63 35.78
C ALA A 873 -7.04 -13.50 36.95
N CYS A 874 -8.23 -13.20 37.49
CA CYS A 874 -8.80 -13.94 38.62
C CYS A 874 -9.12 -15.39 38.28
N ARG A 875 -9.62 -15.67 37.07
CA ARG A 875 -9.86 -17.05 36.60
C ARG A 875 -8.58 -17.87 36.53
N GLY A 876 -7.48 -17.25 36.08
CA GLY A 876 -6.16 -17.87 36.07
C GLY A 876 -5.69 -18.23 37.47
N ILE A 877 -5.83 -17.28 38.41
CA ILE A 877 -5.49 -17.48 39.82
C ILE A 877 -6.32 -18.62 40.43
N GLU A 878 -7.64 -18.65 40.23
CA GLU A 878 -8.53 -19.70 40.77
C GLU A 878 -8.12 -21.12 40.37
N ARG A 879 -7.41 -21.28 39.25
CA ARG A 879 -7.00 -22.57 38.69
C ARG A 879 -5.56 -22.97 39.02
N CYS A 880 -4.80 -22.11 39.68
CA CYS A 880 -3.44 -22.43 40.10
C CYS A 880 -3.41 -23.57 41.13
N ASP A 881 -2.45 -24.48 41.01
CA ASP A 881 -2.25 -25.59 41.95
C ASP A 881 -1.73 -25.07 43.32
N SER A 882 -2.59 -25.16 44.34
CA SER A 882 -2.26 -24.76 45.71
C SER A 882 -1.17 -25.62 46.35
N SER A 883 -0.97 -26.88 45.89
CA SER A 883 0.05 -27.79 46.42
C SER A 883 1.44 -27.50 45.86
N ALA A 884 1.54 -26.96 44.64
CA ALA A 884 2.79 -26.57 44.01
C ALA A 884 3.37 -25.30 44.66
N LEU A 885 2.51 -24.33 45.01
CA LEU A 885 2.92 -23.13 45.75
C LEU A 885 3.46 -23.46 47.15
N ALA A 886 2.85 -24.41 47.85
CA ALA A 886 3.36 -24.89 49.14
C ALA A 886 4.73 -25.56 48.99
N ARG A 887 4.92 -26.42 47.98
CA ARG A 887 6.21 -27.05 47.66
C ARG A 887 7.31 -26.05 47.33
N PHE A 888 6.99 -24.96 46.63
CA PHE A 888 7.93 -23.85 46.35
C PHE A 888 8.45 -23.20 47.64
N PHE A 889 7.59 -23.05 48.66
CA PHE A 889 8.01 -22.53 49.97
C PHE A 889 8.69 -23.57 50.87
N GLU A 890 8.43 -24.87 50.65
CA GLU A 890 9.00 -25.98 51.43
C GLU A 890 10.40 -26.39 50.95
N GLN A 891 10.69 -26.33 49.64
CA GLN A 891 12.04 -26.56 49.08
C GLN A 891 13.09 -25.56 49.63
N ASP A 892 12.67 -24.34 49.98
CA ASP A 892 13.54 -23.32 50.61
C ASP A 892 13.84 -23.62 52.09
N ALA A 893 12.95 -24.31 52.82
CA ALA A 893 13.16 -24.62 54.24
C ALA A 893 14.22 -25.72 54.47
N GLY A 894 14.47 -26.57 53.47
CA GLY A 894 15.46 -27.65 53.55
C GLY A 894 16.88 -27.27 53.15
N SER A 895 17.10 -26.07 52.59
CA SER A 895 18.42 -25.62 52.08
C SER A 895 19.12 -24.58 52.97
N GLU A 896 18.55 -24.24 54.13
CA GLU A 896 19.20 -23.32 55.10
C GLU A 896 20.33 -23.98 55.91
N GLU A 897 20.43 -25.32 55.95
CA GLU A 897 21.45 -26.02 56.78
C GLU A 897 22.76 -26.38 56.05
N ASN A 898 22.87 -26.26 54.73
CA ASN A 898 24.11 -26.60 53.99
C ASN A 898 24.35 -25.70 52.77
N ALA A 899 24.61 -24.41 52.98
CA ALA A 899 24.97 -23.48 51.90
C ALA A 899 26.47 -23.13 51.91
N THR A 900 27.31 -24.03 51.39
CA THR A 900 28.54 -23.58 50.71
C THR A 900 28.18 -23.22 49.27
N VAL A 901 28.53 -21.98 48.92
CA VAL A 901 28.29 -21.30 47.65
C VAL A 901 28.54 -22.21 46.42
N ARG A 902 27.49 -22.53 45.65
CA ARG A 902 27.61 -22.84 44.23
C ARG A 902 26.81 -21.80 43.44
N GLY A 903 27.51 -21.09 42.56
CA GLY A 903 27.06 -19.91 41.82
C GLY A 903 26.01 -20.16 40.74
N SER A 904 24.80 -20.54 41.15
CA SER A 904 23.57 -20.34 40.37
C SER A 904 22.63 -19.53 41.25
N ALA A 905 22.77 -18.20 41.20
CA ALA A 905 21.99 -17.26 41.98
C ALA A 905 20.50 -17.41 41.63
N ASN A 906 19.72 -18.00 42.55
CA ASN A 906 18.27 -18.11 42.41
C ASN A 906 17.65 -16.76 42.84
N PRO A 907 17.18 -15.92 41.90
CA PRO A 907 16.76 -14.53 42.19
C PRO A 907 15.50 -14.47 43.07
N ALA A 908 14.66 -15.50 43.02
CA ALA A 908 13.53 -15.66 43.94
C ALA A 908 13.98 -15.83 45.39
N VAL A 909 15.08 -16.58 45.62
CA VAL A 909 15.68 -16.78 46.95
C VAL A 909 16.30 -15.48 47.46
N ALA A 910 16.97 -14.72 46.59
CA ALA A 910 17.52 -13.40 46.94
C ALA A 910 16.42 -12.38 47.29
N TYR A 911 15.29 -12.37 46.56
CA TYR A 911 14.13 -11.52 46.88
C TYR A 911 13.45 -11.95 48.19
N MET A 912 13.26 -13.25 48.40
CA MET A 912 12.67 -13.81 49.62
C MET A 912 13.54 -13.59 50.86
N ALA A 913 14.87 -13.63 50.72
CA ALA A 913 15.83 -13.33 51.78
C ALA A 913 15.77 -11.86 52.23
N ASN A 914 15.44 -10.93 51.32
CA ASN A 914 15.27 -9.50 51.61
C ASN A 914 13.94 -9.15 52.30
N LEU A 915 13.00 -10.09 52.41
CA LEU A 915 11.72 -9.87 53.07
C LEU A 915 11.80 -10.11 54.58
N SER A 916 11.14 -9.24 55.36
CA SER A 916 11.04 -9.41 56.81
C SER A 916 10.34 -10.73 57.18
N PRO A 917 10.61 -11.31 58.35
CA PRO A 917 9.94 -12.53 58.82
C PRO A 917 8.41 -12.42 58.81
N ALA A 918 7.86 -11.23 59.09
CA ALA A 918 6.44 -10.95 59.05
C ALA A 918 5.87 -10.95 57.60
N GLN A 919 6.60 -10.39 56.64
CA GLN A 919 6.22 -10.43 55.22
C GLN A 919 6.27 -11.84 54.64
N ARG A 920 7.29 -12.63 55.02
CA ARG A 920 7.38 -14.05 54.66
C ARG A 920 6.21 -14.86 55.23
N ALA A 921 5.85 -14.63 56.49
CA ALA A 921 4.69 -15.26 57.11
C ALA A 921 3.36 -14.85 56.46
N ALA A 922 3.24 -13.61 55.95
CA ALA A 922 2.07 -13.14 55.21
C ALA A 922 1.97 -13.77 53.82
N LEU A 923 3.09 -13.92 53.10
CA LEU A 923 3.13 -14.57 51.79
C LEU A 923 2.80 -16.06 51.86
N ARG A 924 3.19 -16.77 52.94
CA ARG A 924 2.81 -18.17 53.18
C ARG A 924 1.30 -18.38 53.36
N LYS A 925 0.54 -17.35 53.73
CA LYS A 925 -0.93 -17.41 53.89
C LYS A 925 -1.70 -17.15 52.59
N LEU A 926 -0.99 -16.84 51.50
CA LEU A 926 -1.57 -16.36 50.25
C LEU A 926 -2.00 -17.54 49.37
N THR A 927 -3.20 -18.08 49.64
CA THR A 927 -3.82 -19.11 48.80
C THR A 927 -4.43 -18.49 47.54
N PRO A 928 -4.66 -19.27 46.46
CA PRO A 928 -5.33 -18.78 45.25
C PRO A 928 -6.67 -18.09 45.53
N THR A 929 -7.50 -18.67 46.41
CA THR A 929 -8.80 -18.08 46.77
C THR A 929 -8.63 -16.78 47.58
N ASN A 930 -7.70 -16.75 48.55
CA ASN A 930 -7.42 -15.54 49.32
C ASN A 930 -6.88 -14.41 48.43
N ALA A 931 -6.07 -14.74 47.43
CA ALA A 931 -5.53 -13.77 46.48
C ALA A 931 -6.63 -13.11 45.65
N VAL A 932 -7.63 -13.87 45.16
CA VAL A 932 -8.79 -13.29 44.46
C VAL A 932 -9.64 -12.43 45.40
N LEU A 933 -9.85 -12.86 46.65
CA LEU A 933 -10.58 -12.08 47.66
C LEU A 933 -9.90 -10.74 48.00
N LEU A 934 -8.57 -10.68 47.95
CA LEU A 934 -7.82 -9.43 48.10
C LEU A 934 -8.12 -8.46 46.94
N VAL A 935 -8.21 -8.95 45.70
CA VAL A 935 -8.60 -8.12 44.54
C VAL A 935 -10.01 -7.56 44.71
N VAL A 936 -10.97 -8.40 45.12
CA VAL A 936 -12.36 -7.98 45.36
C VAL A 936 -12.44 -6.92 46.44
N SER A 937 -11.72 -7.12 47.56
CA SER A 937 -11.75 -6.20 48.70
C SER A 937 -11.12 -4.85 48.33
N ALA A 938 -9.98 -4.84 47.62
CA ALA A 938 -9.34 -3.62 47.16
C ALA A 938 -10.23 -2.81 46.19
N LEU A 939 -10.94 -3.49 45.27
CA LEU A 939 -11.90 -2.83 44.37
C LEU A 939 -13.05 -2.19 45.13
N PHE A 940 -13.61 -2.90 46.12
CA PHE A 940 -14.68 -2.38 46.96
C PHE A 940 -14.21 -1.14 47.75
N ASP A 941 -13.08 -1.23 48.44
CA ASP A 941 -12.52 -0.11 49.21
C ASP A 941 -12.29 1.12 48.31
N ARG A 942 -11.80 0.90 47.09
CA ARG A 942 -11.59 1.98 46.11
C ARG A 942 -12.90 2.62 45.66
N LEU A 943 -13.94 1.82 45.43
CA LEU A 943 -15.27 2.32 45.04
C LEU A 943 -15.89 3.17 46.15
N CYS A 944 -15.79 2.72 47.41
CA CYS A 944 -16.24 3.48 48.58
C CYS A 944 -15.47 4.81 48.71
N LEU A 945 -14.15 4.81 48.50
CA LEU A 945 -13.33 6.02 48.53
C LEU A 945 -13.68 7.01 47.40
N LEU A 946 -13.90 6.53 46.18
CA LEU A 946 -14.29 7.38 45.04
C LEU A 946 -15.67 8.00 45.25
N TRP A 947 -16.58 7.26 45.89
CA TRP A 947 -17.91 7.74 46.23
C TRP A 947 -17.88 8.79 47.34
N ASN A 948 -17.15 8.55 48.44
CA ASN A 948 -17.11 9.47 49.58
C ASN A 948 -16.39 10.80 49.29
N ASN A 949 -15.50 10.84 48.30
CA ASN A 949 -14.70 12.03 47.94
C ASN A 949 -15.28 12.88 46.79
N THR A 950 -16.59 12.78 46.50
CA THR A 950 -17.25 13.60 45.45
C THR A 950 -18.13 14.74 46.00
N PRO A 951 -17.62 15.76 46.73
CA PRO A 951 -18.32 17.02 46.89
C PRO A 951 -18.11 17.86 45.62
N GLY A 952 -18.89 17.58 44.58
CA GLY A 952 -18.84 18.27 43.29
C GLY A 952 -18.55 17.32 42.12
N TYR A 953 -19.40 17.36 41.11
CA TYR A 953 -19.36 16.52 39.90
C TYR A 953 -18.04 16.66 39.11
N VAL A 954 -16.99 15.91 39.48
CA VAL A 954 -15.77 15.79 38.68
C VAL A 954 -15.90 14.58 37.75
N LYS A 955 -16.12 14.83 36.46
CA LYS A 955 -16.29 13.81 35.40
C LYS A 955 -15.26 12.68 35.44
N VAL A 956 -14.00 12.98 35.80
CA VAL A 956 -12.92 12.00 35.92
C VAL A 956 -13.15 10.99 37.04
N ALA A 957 -13.67 11.41 38.21
CA ALA A 957 -13.96 10.51 39.33
C ALA A 957 -15.14 9.57 39.00
N GLN A 958 -16.15 10.08 38.28
CA GLN A 958 -17.26 9.29 37.78
C GLN A 958 -16.79 8.24 36.77
N ASP A 959 -15.97 8.63 35.79
CA ASP A 959 -15.44 7.71 34.79
C ASP A 959 -14.58 6.59 35.42
N LEU A 960 -13.82 6.92 36.48
CA LEU A 960 -13.05 5.94 37.26
C LEU A 960 -13.96 5.01 38.07
N PHE A 961 -14.99 5.54 38.73
CA PHE A 961 -15.96 4.76 39.48
C PHE A 961 -16.64 3.73 38.56
N VAL A 962 -17.11 4.16 37.38
CA VAL A 962 -17.72 3.28 36.37
C VAL A 962 -16.76 2.18 35.94
N ALA A 963 -15.48 2.50 35.72
CA ALA A 963 -14.48 1.51 35.33
C ALA A 963 -14.23 0.46 36.43
N TYR A 964 -14.01 0.87 37.67
CA TYR A 964 -13.79 -0.07 38.79
C TYR A 964 -15.04 -0.89 39.11
N PHE A 965 -16.23 -0.29 39.03
CA PHE A 965 -17.50 -0.99 39.25
C PHE A 965 -17.74 -2.04 38.16
N SER A 966 -17.42 -1.72 36.90
CA SER A 966 -17.42 -2.69 35.80
C SER A 966 -16.46 -3.85 36.07
N GLY A 967 -15.26 -3.56 36.59
CA GLY A 967 -14.30 -4.57 37.02
C GLY A 967 -14.86 -5.51 38.09
N LEU A 968 -15.51 -4.96 39.12
CA LEU A 968 -16.14 -5.73 40.20
C LEU A 968 -17.28 -6.61 39.66
N CYS A 969 -18.14 -6.08 38.79
CA CYS A 969 -19.23 -6.84 38.16
C CYS A 969 -18.70 -8.01 37.32
N ASN A 970 -17.60 -7.82 36.58
CA ASN A 970 -16.99 -8.89 35.78
C ASN A 970 -16.53 -10.09 36.63
N LEU A 971 -16.32 -9.91 37.94
CA LEU A 971 -15.99 -10.98 38.90
C LEU A 971 -17.20 -11.82 39.35
N LEU A 972 -18.43 -11.43 39.02
CA LEU A 972 -19.62 -12.31 39.19
C LEU A 972 -19.54 -13.60 38.37
N GLN A 973 -18.59 -13.67 37.43
CA GLN A 973 -18.36 -14.81 36.56
C GLN A 973 -17.17 -15.68 37.04
N CYS A 974 -16.71 -15.49 38.28
CA CYS A 974 -15.77 -16.36 38.97
C CYS A 974 -16.39 -17.73 39.31
N THR A 975 -15.55 -18.71 39.60
CA THR A 975 -16.01 -20.10 39.87
C THR A 975 -16.06 -20.42 41.36
N SER A 976 -15.27 -19.73 42.18
CA SER A 976 -15.19 -19.98 43.62
C SER A 976 -16.39 -19.40 44.38
N THR A 977 -17.17 -20.25 45.06
CA THR A 977 -18.31 -19.84 45.90
C THR A 977 -17.98 -18.73 46.92
N PRO A 978 -16.89 -18.80 47.71
CA PRO A 978 -16.55 -17.71 48.65
C PRO A 978 -16.24 -16.39 47.95
N VAL A 979 -15.63 -16.43 46.75
CA VAL A 979 -15.38 -15.23 45.94
C VAL A 979 -16.70 -14.63 45.47
N LEU A 980 -17.60 -15.46 44.91
CA LEU A 980 -18.89 -15.01 44.42
C LEU A 980 -19.75 -14.39 45.52
N GLN A 981 -19.80 -14.99 46.71
CA GLN A 981 -20.52 -14.43 47.85
C GLN A 981 -19.99 -13.06 48.25
N ARG A 982 -18.66 -12.89 48.27
CA ARG A 982 -18.04 -11.60 48.59
C ARG A 982 -18.32 -10.55 47.51
N VAL A 983 -18.24 -10.91 46.23
CA VAL A 983 -18.57 -9.99 45.12
C VAL A 983 -20.04 -9.56 45.18
N CYS A 984 -20.97 -10.51 45.40
CA CYS A 984 -22.39 -10.20 45.56
C CYS A 984 -22.62 -9.23 46.73
N ALA A 985 -22.02 -9.49 47.89
CA ALA A 985 -22.12 -8.61 49.05
C ALA A 985 -21.54 -7.21 48.77
N SER A 986 -20.40 -7.12 48.06
CA SER A 986 -19.79 -5.83 47.69
C SER A 986 -20.63 -5.03 46.69
N ILE A 987 -21.22 -5.68 45.68
CA ILE A 987 -22.12 -5.00 44.73
C ILE A 987 -23.39 -4.55 45.45
N GLU A 988 -23.97 -5.41 46.30
CA GLU A 988 -25.17 -5.09 47.07
C GLU A 988 -24.93 -3.91 48.01
N ALA A 989 -23.81 -3.87 48.74
CA ALA A 989 -23.46 -2.73 49.58
C ALA A 989 -23.33 -1.42 48.78
N ILE A 990 -22.70 -1.47 47.59
CA ILE A 990 -22.57 -0.28 46.73
C ILE A 990 -23.94 0.20 46.24
N GLU A 991 -24.76 -0.70 45.69
CA GLU A 991 -26.07 -0.36 45.12
C GLU A 991 -27.08 0.06 46.19
N VAL A 992 -27.15 -0.64 47.32
CA VAL A 992 -28.18 -0.44 48.34
C VAL A 992 -27.80 0.66 49.33
N GLU A 993 -26.53 0.73 49.75
CA GLU A 993 -26.11 1.64 50.83
C GLU A 993 -25.48 2.92 50.28
N HIS A 994 -24.56 2.81 49.32
CA HIS A 994 -23.80 3.96 48.83
C HIS A 994 -24.56 4.76 47.76
N LEU A 995 -25.20 4.12 46.78
CA LEU A 995 -25.88 4.79 45.67
C LEU A 995 -27.32 5.26 45.96
N ARG A 996 -27.79 5.12 47.21
CA ARG A 996 -29.19 5.34 47.63
C ARG A 996 -29.81 6.68 47.21
N ALA A 997 -29.02 7.74 47.08
CA ALA A 997 -29.51 9.08 46.71
C ALA A 997 -29.59 9.34 45.19
N SER A 998 -29.15 8.39 44.35
CA SER A 998 -28.93 8.58 42.91
C SER A 998 -29.66 7.52 42.08
N GLY A 999 -30.99 7.49 42.15
CA GLY A 999 -31.83 6.46 41.52
C GLY A 999 -31.63 6.29 40.00
N SER A 1000 -31.32 7.35 39.27
CA SER A 1000 -31.02 7.27 37.82
C SER A 1000 -29.70 6.55 37.52
N VAL A 1001 -28.70 6.70 38.40
CA VAL A 1001 -27.38 6.06 38.29
C VAL A 1001 -27.47 4.59 38.72
N GLN A 1002 -28.18 4.30 39.82
CA GLN A 1002 -28.50 2.94 40.25
C GLN A 1002 -29.20 2.15 39.12
N PHE A 1003 -30.17 2.74 38.43
CA PHE A 1003 -30.87 2.06 37.34
C PHE A 1003 -29.93 1.71 36.16
N GLN A 1004 -28.98 2.60 35.83
CA GLN A 1004 -27.99 2.34 34.79
C GLN A 1004 -27.02 1.22 35.18
N PHE A 1005 -26.57 1.19 36.44
CA PHE A 1005 -25.69 0.13 36.92
C PHE A 1005 -26.42 -1.20 37.08
N LEU A 1006 -27.66 -1.22 37.56
CA LEU A 1006 -28.50 -2.42 37.59
C LEU A 1006 -28.69 -3.03 36.20
N LYS A 1007 -28.88 -2.21 35.16
CA LYS A 1007 -28.95 -2.69 33.78
C LYS A 1007 -27.64 -3.35 33.34
N TYR A 1008 -26.50 -2.79 33.74
CA TYR A 1008 -25.19 -3.39 33.47
C TYR A 1008 -24.99 -4.70 34.25
N VAL A 1009 -25.28 -4.73 35.56
CA VAL A 1009 -25.23 -5.94 36.39
C VAL A 1009 -26.12 -7.03 35.79
N SER A 1010 -27.34 -6.71 35.39
CA SER A 1010 -28.26 -7.64 34.70
C SER A 1010 -27.59 -8.27 33.48
N SER A 1011 -26.98 -7.46 32.61
CA SER A 1011 -26.31 -7.97 31.41
C SER A 1011 -25.13 -8.91 31.71
N VAL A 1012 -24.43 -8.68 32.83
CA VAL A 1012 -23.33 -9.54 33.27
C VAL A 1012 -23.86 -10.83 33.90
N VAL A 1013 -24.94 -10.76 34.68
CA VAL A 1013 -25.63 -11.93 35.27
C VAL A 1013 -26.19 -12.84 34.17
N ASP A 1014 -26.77 -12.27 33.12
CA ASP A 1014 -27.27 -13.04 31.97
C ASP A 1014 -26.16 -13.85 31.29
N ALA A 1015 -24.95 -13.29 31.25
CA ALA A 1015 -23.75 -13.90 30.69
C ALA A 1015 -23.07 -14.93 31.62
N VAL A 1016 -23.48 -15.05 32.88
CA VAL A 1016 -22.97 -16.09 33.79
C VAL A 1016 -23.35 -17.48 33.26
N GLN A 1017 -22.39 -18.40 33.31
CA GLN A 1017 -22.54 -19.81 32.92
C GLN A 1017 -22.03 -20.71 34.06
N GLY A 1018 -22.59 -21.91 34.18
CA GLY A 1018 -22.19 -22.89 35.20
C GLY A 1018 -23.14 -22.98 36.40
N PRO A 1019 -22.76 -23.78 37.43
CA PRO A 1019 -23.65 -24.17 38.53
C PRO A 1019 -24.03 -23.01 39.45
N SER A 1020 -23.25 -21.93 39.48
CA SER A 1020 -23.50 -20.73 40.29
C SER A 1020 -24.56 -19.77 39.69
N LYS A 1021 -24.99 -19.99 38.43
CA LYS A 1021 -25.91 -19.07 37.72
C LYS A 1021 -27.22 -18.85 38.46
N VAL A 1022 -27.85 -19.92 38.94
CA VAL A 1022 -29.16 -19.86 39.63
C VAL A 1022 -29.06 -19.00 40.88
N GLY A 1023 -28.05 -19.24 41.72
CA GLY A 1023 -27.84 -18.48 42.95
C GLY A 1023 -27.57 -17.00 42.71
N ILE A 1024 -26.79 -16.66 41.68
CA ILE A 1024 -26.51 -15.26 41.31
C ILE A 1024 -27.76 -14.57 40.74
N ALA A 1025 -28.55 -15.27 39.91
CA ALA A 1025 -29.79 -14.72 39.37
C ALA A 1025 -30.83 -14.45 40.47
N GLU A 1026 -30.98 -15.38 41.42
CA GLU A 1026 -31.85 -15.20 42.58
C GLU A 1026 -31.40 -14.04 43.48
N TRP A 1027 -30.09 -13.93 43.72
CA TRP A 1027 -29.51 -12.80 44.45
C TRP A 1027 -29.81 -11.47 43.74
N PHE A 1028 -29.57 -11.41 42.42
CA PHE A 1028 -29.82 -10.20 41.62
C PHE A 1028 -31.30 -9.78 41.66
N LEU A 1029 -32.23 -10.73 41.54
CA LEU A 1029 -33.67 -10.44 41.65
C LEU A 1029 -34.06 -9.93 43.04
N LYS A 1030 -33.48 -10.49 44.11
CA LYS A 1030 -33.70 -10.01 45.49
C LYS A 1030 -33.14 -8.61 45.69
N MET A 1031 -31.94 -8.33 45.19
CA MET A 1031 -31.30 -7.01 45.26
C MET A 1031 -32.11 -5.97 44.46
N ASN A 1032 -32.51 -6.29 43.23
CA ASN A 1032 -33.30 -5.39 42.38
C ASN A 1032 -34.65 -5.06 43.04
N ARG A 1033 -35.33 -6.06 43.62
CA ARG A 1033 -36.57 -5.83 44.39
C ARG A 1033 -36.34 -4.88 45.57
N ARG A 1034 -35.27 -5.06 46.34
CA ARG A 1034 -34.92 -4.16 47.46
C ARG A 1034 -34.70 -2.72 46.99
N ILE A 1035 -33.99 -2.52 45.88
CA ILE A 1035 -33.71 -1.18 45.34
C ILE A 1035 -34.99 -0.53 44.78
N GLN A 1036 -35.86 -1.29 44.11
CA GLN A 1036 -37.17 -0.81 43.66
C GLN A 1036 -38.05 -0.39 44.83
N GLU A 1037 -38.13 -1.20 45.88
CA GLU A 1037 -38.87 -0.89 47.11
C GLU A 1037 -38.31 0.35 47.82
N GLN A 1038 -36.98 0.56 47.79
CA GLN A 1038 -36.32 1.73 48.38
C GLN A 1038 -36.54 3.03 47.60
N ASN A 1039 -36.55 2.97 46.27
CA ASN A 1039 -36.66 4.16 45.42
C ASN A 1039 -38.11 4.57 45.12
N TYR A 1040 -39.03 3.61 45.03
CA TYR A 1040 -40.42 3.86 44.58
C TYR A 1040 -41.49 3.41 45.59
N GLY A 1041 -41.11 2.82 46.72
CA GLY A 1041 -42.01 2.29 47.74
C GLY A 1041 -42.63 0.94 47.38
N LYS A 1042 -43.16 0.22 48.38
CA LYS A 1042 -43.66 -1.17 48.29
C LYS A 1042 -44.82 -1.42 47.29
N HIS A 1043 -45.37 -0.38 46.65
CA HIS A 1043 -46.56 -0.46 45.79
C HIS A 1043 -46.42 0.25 44.42
N SER A 1044 -45.20 0.56 43.98
CA SER A 1044 -44.97 1.09 42.63
C SER A 1044 -45.29 0.04 41.56
N LYS A 1045 -46.04 0.42 40.51
CA LYS A 1045 -46.36 -0.43 39.34
C LYS A 1045 -45.35 -0.30 38.19
N LEU A 1046 -44.23 0.41 38.41
CA LEU A 1046 -43.11 0.51 37.48
C LEU A 1046 -42.08 -0.60 37.71
#